data_AF-A0A526ZM30-F1
#
_entry.id   AF-A0A526ZM30-F1
#
_cell.length_a   1.000
_cell.length_b   1.000
_cell.length_c   1.000
_cell.angle_alpha   90.00
_cell.angle_beta   90.00
_cell.angle_gamma   90.00
#
_symmetry.space_group_name_H-M   'P 1'
#
loop_
_entity.id
_entity.type
_entity.pdbx_description
1 polymer ?
#
loop_
_entity_poly.entity_id
_entity_poly.type
_entity_poly.pdbx_seq_one_letter_code
_entity_poly.pdbx_strand_id
1 'polypeptide(L)'
;FQVKRDLPRRFYRQLPTLKLSDGASVPRALALAWTYVAHSDSSVSATMFKAIVEGFQAVEPLKIGELWALPSLLRFVLIENLRRIAVRVSRTRQMRQIANEVADRVLALDETADRQAILSNYVAHAQDTTFATQLLYRLRDGSQNAGRALEWLERELERSGSDAEEIIISEHRTLSSGNVTTGNIIRGLRLINDIDWTVWFEDVSRIDTLLRERTDFAALDFFSRDQYRTAIEEMARRSDRSEFRVAEKAIELAGHAAVADTTVTGPTAHTDVGFFLVGPRRLELEKAIGYRPTVSVTIKRAFRKTGWLGIVVPVFALTVLLLVLSGNALASLGLSLPSIVLMLALFAVPASEGALAFFNTVVSLFLKPTRLVGYDYRRGMPPEARTLVVVPSLIGSRDDVEENIRNIEVHHLANTADEIHFALLSDWPDSKTEIDAADIEILQYARDEIARLNARYPSEGAPRFYVLHRRRLYNESQGAWMGWERKRGKLHELNLLLRGDSDTTFLPLDVPLPENVIHVMTLDADTRTTRDAVASLAGKLCHPLNRPHYDAAKRVVTAGYTILQPRITASLTSGDDASFFQRVFSANRGLDPYVFAVSDIYQDVFGDGSFTGKGLYHVDSFEAALKGRIEENTVLSHDLLEGALARAALVTDVELVEDYPTRYSVDASRHHRWARGDWQLLGFILNPRSGVPALSRWKMVDNLRRSLTPIFWVMAAIAGWTLLPFTQAAQWQALLILTLFMAPTFDIVHAILPKSGDQTPRGHFSALARDVVFGTALVALKIVLMAHLAWMMGDAIIRTLYRLFVSRKNMLEWRTASQAHKIGDNDLGSYYGMMYGAVIVGVVGLAIPVVADSTGAFVAFFFALFW
;
A
#
# COMPACT_ATOMS: atom_id res chain seq x y z
N PHE A 1 27.57 -3.90 -3.19
CA PHE A 1 26.37 -3.53 -2.40
C PHE A 1 25.18 -4.43 -2.76
N GLN A 2 24.71 -4.41 -4.01
CA GLN A 2 23.60 -5.24 -4.51
C GLN A 2 23.64 -6.72 -4.07
N VAL A 3 24.78 -7.41 -4.24
CA VAL A 3 24.92 -8.82 -3.79
C VAL A 3 24.61 -9.00 -2.29
N LYS A 4 25.05 -8.08 -1.42
CA LYS A 4 24.76 -8.18 0.03
C LYS A 4 23.29 -7.88 0.36
N ARG A 5 22.65 -7.02 -0.43
CA ARG A 5 21.23 -6.68 -0.32
C ARG A 5 20.35 -7.85 -0.77
N ASP A 6 20.67 -8.44 -1.91
CA ASP A 6 19.86 -9.46 -2.57
C ASP A 6 20.14 -10.88 -2.02
N LEU A 7 21.28 -11.09 -1.35
CA LEU A 7 21.63 -12.34 -0.66
C LEU A 7 21.96 -12.08 0.83
N PRO A 8 20.97 -11.73 1.67
CA PRO A 8 21.20 -11.57 3.09
C PRO A 8 21.65 -12.90 3.71
N ARG A 9 22.51 -12.84 4.75
CA ARG A 9 23.11 -14.03 5.39
C ARG A 9 22.08 -15.11 5.77
N ARG A 10 20.89 -14.68 6.22
CA ARG A 10 19.80 -15.58 6.59
C ARG A 10 19.26 -16.36 5.38
N PHE A 11 19.05 -15.68 4.25
CA PHE A 11 18.58 -16.30 3.01
C PHE A 11 19.63 -17.24 2.42
N TYR A 12 20.89 -16.81 2.36
CA TYR A 12 21.99 -17.64 1.86
C TYR A 12 22.12 -18.97 2.63
N ARG A 13 21.96 -18.95 3.95
CA ARG A 13 22.00 -20.15 4.81
C ARG A 13 20.79 -21.09 4.64
N GLN A 14 19.71 -20.64 4.01
CA GLN A 14 18.52 -21.45 3.75
C GLN A 14 18.63 -22.24 2.44
N LEU A 15 19.57 -21.87 1.56
CA LEU A 15 19.73 -22.53 0.27
C LEU A 15 20.21 -23.98 0.45
N PRO A 16 19.61 -24.96 -0.26
CA PRO A 16 20.12 -26.33 -0.32
C PRO A 16 21.59 -26.37 -0.72
N THR A 17 22.36 -27.24 -0.08
CA THR A 17 23.80 -27.36 -0.29
C THR A 17 24.17 -28.69 -0.93
N LEU A 18 25.25 -28.70 -1.71
CA LEU A 18 25.92 -29.89 -2.19
C LEU A 18 27.27 -30.04 -1.52
N LYS A 19 27.74 -31.28 -1.40
CA LYS A 19 29.11 -31.58 -0.97
C LYS A 19 30.02 -31.65 -2.19
N LEU A 20 31.09 -30.89 -2.16
CA LEU A 20 32.18 -30.93 -3.12
C LEU A 20 33.14 -32.09 -2.80
N SER A 21 33.97 -32.46 -3.77
CA SER A 21 34.95 -33.55 -3.65
C SER A 21 36.03 -33.31 -2.61
N ASP A 22 36.29 -32.05 -2.25
CA ASP A 22 37.22 -31.61 -1.22
C ASP A 22 36.62 -31.60 0.20
N GLY A 23 35.36 -32.03 0.35
CA GLY A 23 34.62 -32.05 1.61
C GLY A 23 33.94 -30.73 1.97
N ALA A 24 34.11 -29.66 1.18
CA ALA A 24 33.41 -28.40 1.38
C ALA A 24 31.92 -28.50 1.00
N SER A 25 31.08 -27.71 1.66
CA SER A 25 29.64 -27.65 1.35
C SER A 25 29.28 -26.27 0.82
N VAL A 26 28.70 -26.21 -0.37
CA VAL A 26 28.32 -24.97 -1.05
C VAL A 26 26.87 -25.03 -1.51
N PRO A 27 26.14 -23.90 -1.59
CA PRO A 27 24.80 -23.88 -2.16
C PRO A 27 24.78 -24.44 -3.59
N ARG A 28 23.78 -25.27 -3.91
CA ARG A 28 23.58 -25.83 -5.26
C ARG A 28 23.51 -24.73 -6.31
N ALA A 29 22.72 -23.69 -6.04
CA ALA A 29 22.63 -22.52 -6.92
C ALA A 29 23.97 -21.80 -7.14
N LEU A 30 24.87 -21.76 -6.14
CA LEU A 30 26.19 -21.14 -6.29
C LEU A 30 27.09 -21.96 -7.22
N ALA A 31 27.11 -23.29 -7.03
CA ALA A 31 27.88 -24.16 -7.91
C ALA A 31 27.37 -24.13 -9.36
N LEU A 32 26.06 -24.00 -9.55
CA LEU A 32 25.47 -23.82 -10.89
C LEU A 32 25.94 -22.50 -11.53
N ALA A 33 25.88 -21.39 -10.79
CA ALA A 33 26.38 -20.10 -11.27
C ALA A 33 27.89 -20.14 -11.58
N TRP A 34 28.68 -20.83 -10.75
CA TRP A 34 30.11 -21.02 -10.97
C TRP A 34 30.39 -21.84 -12.24
N THR A 35 29.66 -22.93 -12.43
CA THR A 35 29.79 -23.81 -13.59
C THR A 35 29.44 -23.07 -14.88
N TYR A 36 28.37 -22.26 -14.85
CA TYR A 36 27.99 -21.39 -15.96
C TYR A 36 29.12 -20.45 -16.35
N VAL A 37 29.65 -19.67 -15.39
CA VAL A 37 30.71 -18.69 -15.65
C VAL A 37 32.00 -19.35 -16.15
N ALA A 38 32.32 -20.54 -15.64
CA ALA A 38 33.47 -21.31 -16.08
C ALA A 38 33.34 -21.79 -17.54
N HIS A 39 32.15 -22.23 -17.96
CA HIS A 39 31.90 -22.68 -19.34
C HIS A 39 31.74 -21.53 -20.34
N SER A 40 31.28 -20.36 -19.89
CA SER A 40 31.01 -19.21 -20.78
C SER A 40 32.15 -18.19 -20.87
N ASP A 41 33.30 -18.45 -20.22
CA ASP A 41 34.37 -17.46 -20.00
C ASP A 41 33.82 -16.10 -19.52
N SER A 42 32.94 -16.17 -18.52
CA SER A 42 32.22 -15.03 -17.94
C SER A 42 31.32 -14.24 -18.90
N SER A 43 31.07 -14.75 -20.12
CA SER A 43 30.05 -14.20 -21.02
C SER A 43 28.65 -14.52 -20.47
N VAL A 44 27.80 -13.50 -20.35
CA VAL A 44 26.44 -13.66 -19.82
C VAL A 44 25.42 -13.60 -20.95
N SER A 45 24.49 -14.55 -20.94
CA SER A 45 23.33 -14.66 -21.82
C SER A 45 22.18 -15.31 -21.06
N ALA A 46 21.02 -14.65 -21.02
CA ALA A 46 19.83 -15.15 -20.34
C ALA A 46 19.36 -16.51 -20.89
N THR A 47 19.43 -16.68 -22.23
CA THR A 47 19.03 -17.91 -22.92
C THR A 47 19.97 -19.07 -22.60
N MET A 48 21.28 -18.84 -22.62
CA MET A 48 22.26 -19.89 -22.27
C MET A 48 22.16 -20.25 -20.79
N PHE A 49 21.92 -19.25 -19.93
CA PHE A 49 21.73 -19.49 -18.50
C PHE A 49 20.46 -20.29 -18.23
N LYS A 50 19.35 -19.99 -18.91
CA LYS A 50 18.11 -20.79 -18.88
C LYS A 50 18.38 -22.25 -19.25
N ALA A 51 19.04 -22.50 -20.37
CA ALA A 51 19.32 -23.87 -20.83
C ALA A 51 20.15 -24.70 -19.81
N ILE A 52 21.16 -24.08 -19.20
CA ILE A 52 21.97 -24.74 -18.16
C ILE A 52 21.14 -25.04 -16.91
N VAL A 53 20.27 -24.10 -16.50
CA VAL A 53 19.39 -24.29 -15.34
C VAL A 53 18.36 -25.38 -15.62
N GLU A 54 17.76 -25.42 -16.81
CA GLU A 54 16.83 -26.48 -17.23
C GLU A 54 17.51 -27.86 -17.25
N GLY A 55 18.73 -27.94 -17.77
CA GLY A 55 19.53 -29.16 -17.75
C GLY A 55 19.83 -29.65 -16.33
N PHE A 56 20.15 -28.75 -15.39
CA PHE A 56 20.33 -29.09 -13.98
C PHE A 56 19.02 -29.58 -13.33
N GLN A 57 17.92 -28.88 -13.60
CA GLN A 57 16.60 -29.24 -13.08
C GLN A 57 16.08 -30.58 -13.61
N ALA A 58 16.58 -31.07 -14.75
CA ALA A 58 16.25 -32.39 -15.30
C ALA A 58 16.54 -33.55 -14.33
N VAL A 59 17.60 -33.41 -13.52
CA VAL A 59 17.98 -34.40 -12.51
C VAL A 59 17.25 -34.14 -11.20
N GLU A 60 17.33 -32.92 -10.67
CA GLU A 60 16.69 -32.54 -9.41
C GLU A 60 16.13 -31.11 -9.51
N PRO A 61 14.81 -30.90 -9.36
CA PRO A 61 14.21 -29.57 -9.39
C PRO A 61 14.85 -28.62 -8.38
N LEU A 62 15.06 -27.38 -8.80
CA LEU A 62 15.47 -26.30 -7.90
C LEU A 62 14.26 -25.75 -7.15
N LYS A 63 14.49 -25.29 -5.92
CA LYS A 63 13.48 -24.58 -5.15
C LYS A 63 13.25 -23.16 -5.67
N ILE A 64 12.10 -22.58 -5.39
CA ILE A 64 11.75 -21.18 -5.72
C ILE A 64 12.85 -20.23 -5.23
N GLY A 65 13.28 -20.38 -3.97
CA GLY A 65 14.35 -19.56 -3.39
C GLY A 65 15.72 -19.75 -4.07
N GLU A 66 16.01 -20.93 -4.62
CA GLU A 66 17.26 -21.15 -5.38
C GLU A 66 17.25 -20.40 -6.70
N LEU A 67 16.14 -20.47 -7.44
CA LEU A 67 15.97 -19.76 -8.72
C LEU A 67 16.08 -18.24 -8.54
N TRP A 68 15.47 -17.68 -7.49
CA TRP A 68 15.61 -16.27 -7.15
C TRP A 68 17.02 -15.86 -6.72
N ALA A 69 17.81 -16.78 -6.16
CA ALA A 69 19.19 -16.51 -5.76
C ALA A 69 20.16 -16.46 -6.95
N LEU A 70 19.84 -17.13 -8.08
CA LEU A 70 20.73 -17.30 -9.22
C LEU A 70 21.27 -15.99 -9.82
N PRO A 71 20.48 -14.93 -10.08
CA PRO A 71 20.99 -13.68 -10.64
C PRO A 71 22.04 -13.01 -9.73
N SER A 72 21.78 -13.04 -8.43
CA SER A 72 22.65 -12.47 -7.41
C SER A 72 23.93 -13.28 -7.21
N LEU A 73 23.82 -14.61 -7.30
CA LEU A 73 24.97 -15.52 -7.25
C LEU A 73 25.82 -15.43 -8.52
N LEU A 74 25.20 -15.29 -9.69
CA LEU A 74 25.91 -15.04 -10.95
C LEU A 74 26.70 -13.73 -10.86
N ARG A 75 26.07 -12.65 -10.38
CA ARG A 75 26.75 -11.37 -10.13
C ARG A 75 27.93 -11.53 -9.16
N PHE A 76 27.74 -12.30 -8.09
CA PHE A 76 28.81 -12.59 -7.13
C PHE A 76 30.00 -13.31 -7.77
N VAL A 77 29.76 -14.37 -8.55
CA VAL A 77 30.82 -15.14 -9.22
C VAL A 77 31.59 -14.27 -10.22
N LEU A 78 30.91 -13.42 -10.99
CA LEU A 78 31.56 -12.48 -11.91
C LEU A 78 32.48 -11.48 -11.17
N ILE A 79 32.03 -10.97 -10.02
CA ILE A 79 32.85 -10.08 -9.18
C ILE A 79 34.05 -10.82 -8.61
N GLU A 80 33.89 -12.07 -8.19
CA GLU A 80 35.00 -12.89 -7.68
C GLU A 80 36.03 -13.18 -8.78
N ASN A 81 35.58 -13.47 -10.00
CA ASN A 81 36.47 -13.60 -11.16
C ASN A 81 37.18 -12.28 -11.50
N LEU A 82 36.49 -11.15 -11.41
CA LEU A 82 37.12 -9.83 -11.59
C LEU A 82 38.16 -9.56 -10.51
N ARG A 83 37.90 -9.93 -9.25
CA ARG A 83 38.87 -9.84 -8.15
C ARG A 83 40.11 -10.66 -8.46
N ARG A 84 39.96 -11.89 -8.95
CA ARG A 84 41.08 -12.75 -9.36
C ARG A 84 41.94 -12.08 -10.45
N ILE A 85 41.32 -11.48 -11.46
CA ILE A 85 42.03 -10.74 -12.51
C ILE A 85 42.71 -9.48 -11.95
N ALA A 86 42.03 -8.73 -11.09
CA ALA A 86 42.56 -7.52 -10.46
C ALA A 86 43.80 -7.80 -9.59
N VAL A 87 43.77 -8.88 -8.80
CA VAL A 87 44.94 -9.34 -8.03
C VAL A 87 46.10 -9.69 -8.95
N ARG A 88 45.83 -10.38 -10.07
CA ARG A 88 46.85 -10.68 -11.08
C ARG A 88 47.43 -9.41 -11.70
N VAL A 89 46.59 -8.47 -12.13
CA VAL A 89 47.03 -7.17 -12.70
C VAL A 89 47.86 -6.38 -11.69
N SER A 90 47.49 -6.39 -10.40
CA SER A 90 48.28 -5.74 -9.35
C SER A 90 49.67 -6.38 -9.22
N ARG A 91 49.75 -7.72 -9.22
CA ARG A 91 51.03 -8.44 -9.22
C ARG A 91 51.85 -8.13 -10.47
N THR A 92 51.24 -8.16 -11.66
CA THR A 92 51.89 -7.81 -12.93
C THR A 92 52.47 -6.40 -12.88
N ARG A 93 51.73 -5.40 -12.36
CA ARG A 93 52.23 -4.03 -12.18
C ARG A 93 53.45 -3.97 -11.25
N GLN A 94 53.39 -4.68 -10.13
CA GLN A 94 54.52 -4.75 -9.20
C GLN A 94 55.75 -5.39 -9.85
N MET A 95 55.59 -6.50 -10.58
CA MET A 95 56.69 -7.16 -11.29
C MET A 95 57.29 -6.26 -12.38
N ARG A 96 56.47 -5.51 -13.13
CA ARG A 96 56.97 -4.54 -14.12
C ARG A 96 57.74 -3.39 -13.48
N GLN A 97 57.29 -2.92 -12.31
CA GLN A 97 58.00 -1.87 -11.58
C GLN A 97 59.37 -2.36 -11.11
N ILE A 98 59.45 -3.56 -10.52
CA ILE A 98 60.73 -4.17 -10.12
C ILE A 98 61.63 -4.34 -11.35
N ALA A 99 61.11 -4.83 -12.47
CA ALA A 99 61.88 -4.98 -13.71
C ALA A 99 62.43 -3.64 -14.23
N ASN A 100 61.63 -2.57 -14.18
CA ASN A 100 62.08 -1.24 -14.56
C ASN A 100 63.18 -0.72 -13.62
N GLU A 101 63.01 -0.86 -12.30
CA GLU A 101 64.03 -0.45 -11.32
C GLU A 101 65.34 -1.22 -11.48
N VAL A 102 65.27 -2.51 -11.83
CA VAL A 102 66.46 -3.34 -12.13
C VAL A 102 67.11 -2.87 -13.42
N ALA A 103 66.33 -2.64 -14.47
CA ALA A 103 66.84 -2.13 -15.74
C ALA A 103 67.53 -0.77 -15.57
N ASP A 104 66.92 0.16 -14.84
CA ASP A 104 67.49 1.49 -14.57
C ASP A 104 68.81 1.39 -13.81
N ARG A 105 68.89 0.53 -12.78
CA ARG A 105 70.13 0.27 -12.04
C ARG A 105 71.23 -0.35 -12.90
N VAL A 106 70.88 -1.28 -13.78
CA VAL A 106 71.83 -1.98 -14.66
C VAL A 106 72.33 -1.07 -15.78
N LEU A 107 71.46 -0.20 -16.32
CA LEU A 107 71.80 0.76 -17.37
C LEU A 107 72.59 1.97 -16.85
N ALA A 108 72.47 2.33 -15.57
CA ALA A 108 73.18 3.46 -14.96
C ALA A 108 74.66 3.17 -14.58
N LEU A 109 75.11 1.91 -14.62
CA LEU A 109 76.46 1.50 -14.24
C LEU A 109 77.33 1.28 -15.47
N ASP A 110 78.59 1.74 -15.46
CA ASP A 110 79.54 1.57 -16.57
C ASP A 110 80.31 0.23 -16.52
N GLU A 111 80.56 -0.33 -15.32
CA GLU A 111 81.35 -1.56 -15.14
C GLU A 111 80.53 -2.86 -15.19
N THR A 112 81.06 -3.86 -15.89
CA THR A 112 80.40 -5.17 -16.13
C THR A 112 80.26 -6.05 -14.88
N ALA A 113 81.16 -5.96 -13.90
CA ALA A 113 81.13 -6.80 -12.69
C ALA A 113 79.97 -6.41 -11.76
N ASP A 114 79.70 -5.10 -11.63
CA ASP A 114 78.65 -4.56 -10.78
C ASP A 114 77.24 -4.89 -11.30
N ARG A 115 77.06 -4.94 -12.63
CA ARG A 115 75.80 -5.34 -13.26
C ARG A 115 75.43 -6.78 -12.93
N GLN A 116 76.40 -7.69 -12.94
CA GLN A 116 76.15 -9.12 -12.70
C GLN A 116 75.80 -9.40 -11.23
N ALA A 117 76.40 -8.66 -10.30
CA ALA A 117 76.09 -8.73 -8.86
C ALA A 117 74.67 -8.22 -8.54
N ILE A 118 74.18 -7.20 -9.26
CA ILE A 118 72.79 -6.74 -9.12
C ILE A 118 71.83 -7.80 -9.66
N LEU A 119 72.07 -8.30 -10.88
CA LEU A 119 71.19 -9.26 -11.54
C LEU A 119 71.09 -10.58 -10.77
N SER A 120 72.16 -11.05 -10.11
CA SER A 120 72.13 -12.27 -9.29
C SER A 120 71.10 -12.24 -8.15
N ASN A 121 70.71 -11.06 -7.67
CA ASN A 121 69.67 -10.93 -6.63
C ASN A 121 68.24 -11.13 -7.18
N TYR A 122 68.07 -11.19 -8.50
CA TYR A 122 66.77 -11.25 -9.18
C TYR A 122 66.53 -12.57 -9.93
N VAL A 123 67.33 -13.61 -9.69
CA VAL A 123 67.17 -14.93 -10.33
C VAL A 123 65.76 -15.50 -10.17
N ALA A 124 65.18 -15.40 -8.96
CA ALA A 124 63.80 -15.86 -8.72
C ALA A 124 62.74 -15.02 -9.46
N HIS A 125 63.03 -13.75 -9.76
CA HIS A 125 62.13 -12.87 -10.51
C HIS A 125 62.25 -13.13 -12.03
N ALA A 126 63.40 -13.56 -12.52
CA ALA A 126 63.60 -13.94 -13.92
C ALA A 126 62.71 -15.12 -14.37
N GLN A 127 62.20 -15.91 -13.42
CA GLN A 127 61.23 -16.98 -13.69
C GLN A 127 59.78 -16.48 -13.83
N ASP A 128 59.48 -15.23 -13.43
CA ASP A 128 58.16 -14.60 -13.62
C ASP A 128 58.09 -14.00 -15.03
N THR A 129 57.17 -14.51 -15.85
CA THR A 129 57.04 -14.14 -17.27
C THR A 129 56.85 -12.64 -17.48
N THR A 130 56.16 -11.95 -16.55
CA THR A 130 55.94 -10.51 -16.63
C THR A 130 57.23 -9.75 -16.34
N PHE A 131 58.00 -10.13 -15.32
CA PHE A 131 59.28 -9.51 -14.99
C PHE A 131 60.28 -9.71 -16.14
N ALA A 132 60.44 -10.95 -16.61
CA ALA A 132 61.37 -11.28 -17.68
C ALA A 132 61.04 -10.54 -18.98
N THR A 133 59.77 -10.50 -19.39
CA THR A 133 59.34 -9.80 -20.61
C THR A 133 59.58 -8.29 -20.51
N GLN A 134 59.29 -7.67 -19.35
CA GLN A 134 59.51 -6.24 -19.15
C GLN A 134 61.00 -5.88 -19.11
N LEU A 135 61.82 -6.70 -18.45
CA LEU A 135 63.27 -6.52 -18.39
C LEU A 135 63.90 -6.70 -19.78
N LEU A 136 63.48 -7.73 -20.53
CA LEU A 136 63.89 -7.96 -21.92
C LEU A 136 63.57 -6.75 -22.81
N TYR A 137 62.35 -6.21 -22.71
CA TYR A 137 61.94 -5.01 -23.44
C TYR A 137 62.83 -3.80 -23.12
N ARG A 138 63.08 -3.54 -21.83
CA ARG A 138 63.93 -2.40 -21.38
C ARG A 138 65.40 -2.55 -21.78
N LEU A 139 65.95 -3.77 -21.76
CA LEU A 139 67.33 -4.05 -22.13
C LEU A 139 67.55 -4.01 -23.64
N ARG A 140 66.54 -4.38 -24.44
CA ARG A 140 66.60 -4.35 -25.91
C ARG A 140 66.53 -2.93 -26.50
N ASP A 141 65.87 -2.00 -25.81
CA ASP A 141 65.82 -0.56 -26.17
C ASP A 141 67.05 0.24 -25.67
N GLY A 142 67.95 -0.38 -24.90
CA GLY A 142 69.19 0.26 -24.40
C GLY A 142 70.30 0.32 -25.46
N SER A 143 71.20 1.31 -25.36
CA SER A 143 72.40 1.42 -26.22
C SER A 143 73.39 0.25 -26.00
N GLN A 144 74.50 0.20 -26.75
CA GLN A 144 75.52 -0.89 -26.86
C GLN A 144 75.97 -1.57 -25.54
N ASN A 145 75.64 -1.02 -24.38
CA ASN A 145 76.01 -1.50 -23.05
C ASN A 145 75.10 -2.60 -22.46
N ALA A 146 73.96 -2.96 -23.05
CA ALA A 146 73.00 -3.93 -22.47
C ALA A 146 73.32 -5.43 -22.74
N GLY A 147 74.31 -5.75 -23.58
CA GLY A 147 74.53 -7.12 -24.10
C GLY A 147 74.68 -8.23 -23.05
N ARG A 148 75.48 -8.02 -21.98
CA ARG A 148 75.67 -9.07 -20.94
C ARG A 148 74.51 -9.24 -19.97
N ALA A 149 73.69 -8.20 -19.78
CA ALA A 149 72.46 -8.30 -18.99
C ALA A 149 71.40 -9.11 -19.74
N LEU A 150 71.36 -8.96 -21.07
CA LEU A 150 70.55 -9.78 -21.96
C LEU A 150 70.99 -11.26 -21.93
N GLU A 151 72.29 -11.53 -22.09
CA GLU A 151 72.86 -12.88 -21.98
C GLU A 151 72.61 -13.55 -20.61
N TRP A 152 72.51 -12.75 -19.55
CA TRP A 152 72.14 -13.26 -18.23
C TRP A 152 70.68 -13.68 -18.19
N LEU A 153 69.77 -12.83 -18.68
CA LEU A 153 68.34 -13.13 -18.70
C LEU A 153 68.04 -14.35 -19.59
N GLU A 154 68.67 -14.44 -20.76
CA GLU A 154 68.54 -15.59 -21.67
C GLU A 154 69.01 -16.89 -21.00
N ARG A 155 70.16 -16.88 -20.31
CA ARG A 155 70.64 -18.05 -19.57
C ARG A 155 69.71 -18.48 -18.43
N GLU A 156 69.10 -17.54 -17.72
CA GLU A 156 68.14 -17.88 -16.66
C GLU A 156 66.81 -18.40 -17.22
N LEU A 157 66.36 -17.89 -18.37
CA LEU A 157 65.20 -18.42 -19.09
C LEU A 157 65.46 -19.86 -19.58
N GLU A 158 66.61 -20.12 -20.20
CA GLU A 158 67.02 -21.46 -20.64
C GLU A 158 67.08 -22.46 -19.47
N ARG A 159 67.61 -22.03 -18.31
CA ARG A 159 67.62 -22.83 -17.07
C ARG A 159 66.22 -23.19 -16.58
N SER A 160 65.24 -22.35 -16.84
CA SER A 160 63.83 -22.58 -16.51
C SER A 160 63.06 -23.37 -17.59
N GLY A 161 63.70 -23.71 -18.72
CA GLY A 161 63.09 -24.45 -19.82
C GLY A 161 62.19 -23.60 -20.73
N SER A 162 62.45 -22.29 -20.83
CA SER A 162 61.72 -21.35 -21.68
C SER A 162 62.72 -20.51 -22.50
N ASP A 163 62.25 -19.81 -23.52
CA ASP A 163 63.04 -18.80 -24.23
C ASP A 163 62.35 -17.42 -24.25
N ALA A 164 63.04 -16.43 -24.81
CA ALA A 164 62.56 -15.05 -24.93
C ALA A 164 61.27 -14.91 -25.77
N GLU A 165 61.10 -15.73 -26.81
CA GLU A 165 59.92 -15.70 -27.68
C GLU A 165 58.71 -16.31 -26.96
N GLU A 166 58.91 -17.42 -26.27
CA GLU A 166 57.89 -18.14 -25.52
C GLU A 166 57.35 -17.32 -24.33
N ILE A 167 58.21 -16.59 -23.60
CA ILE A 167 57.75 -15.68 -22.54
C ILE A 167 56.94 -14.50 -23.09
N ILE A 168 57.31 -13.95 -24.25
CA ILE A 168 56.57 -12.85 -24.90
C ILE A 168 55.19 -13.35 -25.35
N ILE A 169 55.15 -14.52 -25.99
CA ILE A 169 53.89 -15.13 -26.45
C ILE A 169 52.98 -15.45 -25.25
N SER A 170 53.54 -16.04 -24.18
CA SER A 170 52.76 -16.40 -22.98
C SER A 170 52.24 -15.18 -22.22
N GLU A 171 53.03 -14.10 -22.08
CA GLU A 171 52.58 -12.83 -21.50
C GLU A 171 51.49 -12.20 -22.38
N HIS A 172 51.65 -12.17 -23.70
CA HIS A 172 50.65 -11.63 -24.62
C HIS A 172 49.33 -12.42 -24.60
N ARG A 173 49.39 -13.76 -24.55
CA ARG A 173 48.21 -14.62 -24.37
C ARG A 173 47.51 -14.34 -23.04
N THR A 174 48.27 -14.19 -21.95
CA THR A 174 47.75 -13.92 -20.61
C THR A 174 47.03 -12.57 -20.54
N LEU A 175 47.62 -11.52 -21.13
CA LEU A 175 47.03 -10.19 -21.20
C LEU A 175 45.78 -10.18 -22.08
N SER A 176 45.84 -10.82 -23.26
CA SER A 176 44.72 -10.87 -24.21
C SER A 176 43.51 -11.60 -23.61
N SER A 177 43.72 -12.78 -23.03
CA SER A 177 42.68 -13.53 -22.32
C SER A 177 42.12 -12.70 -21.15
N GLY A 178 42.99 -12.08 -20.34
CA GLY A 178 42.56 -11.23 -19.23
C GLY A 178 41.68 -10.06 -19.66
N ASN A 179 42.02 -9.39 -20.76
CA ASN A 179 41.23 -8.28 -21.31
C ASN A 179 39.86 -8.74 -21.83
N VAL A 180 39.81 -9.89 -22.52
CA VAL A 180 38.55 -10.47 -23.02
C VAL A 180 37.63 -10.85 -21.86
N THR A 181 38.13 -11.62 -20.88
CA THR A 181 37.34 -12.01 -19.70
C THR A 181 36.88 -10.79 -18.91
N THR A 182 37.74 -9.76 -18.75
CA THR A 182 37.35 -8.50 -18.09
C THR A 182 36.22 -7.80 -18.86
N GLY A 183 36.34 -7.72 -20.19
CA GLY A 183 35.29 -7.17 -21.05
C GLY A 183 33.97 -7.94 -20.93
N ASN A 184 34.03 -9.28 -20.89
CA ASN A 184 32.87 -10.14 -20.68
C ASN A 184 32.22 -9.92 -19.32
N ILE A 185 33.02 -9.83 -18.24
CA ILE A 185 32.52 -9.56 -16.90
C ILE A 185 31.81 -8.20 -16.85
N ILE A 186 32.41 -7.13 -17.36
CA ILE A 186 31.81 -5.79 -17.32
C ILE A 186 30.52 -5.74 -18.13
N ARG A 187 30.51 -6.31 -19.34
CA ARG A 187 29.27 -6.44 -20.15
C ARG A 187 28.23 -7.30 -19.45
N GLY A 188 28.63 -8.41 -18.85
CA GLY A 188 27.75 -9.32 -18.14
C GLY A 188 27.11 -8.68 -16.91
N LEU A 189 27.87 -7.93 -16.12
CA LEU A 189 27.34 -7.18 -14.96
C LEU A 189 26.30 -6.13 -15.40
N ARG A 190 26.50 -5.49 -16.55
CA ARG A 190 25.52 -4.57 -17.14
C ARG A 190 24.27 -5.32 -17.60
N LEU A 191 24.44 -6.40 -18.36
CA LEU A 191 23.34 -7.22 -18.88
C LEU A 191 22.49 -7.80 -17.74
N ILE A 192 23.09 -8.22 -16.64
CA ILE A 192 22.37 -8.70 -15.45
C ILE A 192 21.44 -7.62 -14.88
N ASN A 193 21.74 -6.34 -15.02
CA ASN A 193 20.84 -5.28 -14.58
C ASN A 193 19.72 -4.99 -15.59
N ASP A 194 19.96 -5.27 -16.88
CA ASP A 194 19.00 -5.01 -17.96
C ASP A 194 17.99 -6.17 -18.17
N ILE A 195 18.31 -7.38 -17.68
CA ILE A 195 17.42 -8.54 -17.75
C ILE A 195 16.26 -8.41 -16.75
N ASP A 196 15.04 -8.62 -17.25
CA ASP A 196 13.86 -8.85 -16.43
C ASP A 196 13.91 -10.26 -15.82
N TRP A 197 14.47 -10.35 -14.61
CA TRP A 197 14.60 -11.62 -13.89
C TRP A 197 13.27 -12.22 -13.45
N THR A 198 12.22 -11.40 -13.37
CA THR A 198 10.85 -11.85 -13.08
C THR A 198 10.35 -12.72 -14.23
N VAL A 199 10.43 -12.24 -15.47
CA VAL A 199 10.05 -13.02 -16.66
C VAL A 199 10.95 -14.25 -16.81
N TRP A 200 12.26 -14.09 -16.63
CA TRP A 200 13.20 -15.21 -16.71
C TRP A 200 12.91 -16.29 -15.66
N PHE A 201 12.61 -15.93 -14.41
CA PHE A 201 12.25 -16.87 -13.35
C PHE A 201 11.02 -17.69 -13.74
N GLU A 202 9.98 -17.01 -14.23
CA GLU A 202 8.71 -17.62 -14.60
C GLU A 202 8.84 -18.63 -15.75
N ASP A 203 9.79 -18.38 -16.64
CA ASP A 203 10.13 -19.23 -17.77
C ASP A 203 10.90 -20.51 -17.38
N VAL A 204 11.57 -20.52 -16.23
CA VAL A 204 12.44 -21.61 -15.78
C VAL A 204 11.83 -22.38 -14.60
N SER A 205 10.86 -21.79 -13.89
CA SER A 205 10.17 -22.39 -12.75
C SER A 205 9.29 -23.57 -13.20
N ARG A 206 9.64 -24.77 -12.74
CA ARG A 206 8.80 -25.98 -12.96
C ARG A 206 7.44 -25.90 -12.28
N ILE A 207 7.34 -25.15 -11.19
CA ILE A 207 6.09 -24.94 -10.46
C ILE A 207 5.17 -24.01 -11.26
N ASP A 208 5.73 -22.94 -11.83
CA ASP A 208 4.99 -22.04 -12.73
C ASP A 208 4.51 -22.79 -13.97
N THR A 209 5.38 -23.61 -14.57
CA THR A 209 5.01 -24.45 -15.72
C THR A 209 3.83 -25.36 -15.37
N LEU A 210 3.91 -26.09 -14.25
CA LEU A 210 2.85 -26.96 -13.77
C LEU A 210 1.51 -26.22 -13.54
N LEU A 211 1.56 -25.05 -12.89
CA LEU A 211 0.36 -24.25 -12.62
C LEU A 211 -0.23 -23.67 -13.92
N ARG A 212 0.61 -23.16 -14.84
CA ARG A 212 0.16 -22.64 -16.15
C ARG A 212 -0.53 -23.70 -17.00
N GLU A 213 -0.04 -24.94 -16.98
CA GLU A 213 -0.60 -26.02 -17.79
C GLU A 213 -1.95 -26.55 -17.27
N ARG A 214 -2.22 -26.39 -15.97
CA ARG A 214 -3.33 -27.07 -15.28
C ARG A 214 -4.36 -26.14 -14.66
N THR A 215 -4.07 -24.85 -14.55
CA THR A 215 -4.94 -23.85 -13.91
C THR A 215 -4.92 -22.53 -14.69
N ASP A 216 -5.66 -21.54 -14.20
CA ASP A 216 -5.70 -20.17 -14.74
C ASP A 216 -4.49 -19.30 -14.35
N PHE A 217 -3.41 -19.90 -13.82
CA PHE A 217 -2.27 -19.19 -13.25
C PHE A 217 -1.63 -18.18 -14.22
N ALA A 218 -1.66 -18.46 -15.53
CA ALA A 218 -1.14 -17.55 -16.55
C ALA A 218 -1.93 -16.24 -16.67
N ALA A 219 -3.23 -16.26 -16.33
CA ALA A 219 -4.10 -15.09 -16.37
C ALA A 219 -3.98 -14.21 -15.12
N LEU A 220 -3.34 -14.70 -14.04
CA LEU A 220 -3.18 -13.97 -12.79
C LEU A 220 -2.14 -12.85 -12.90
N ASP A 221 -2.37 -11.76 -12.17
CA ASP A 221 -1.36 -10.72 -12.00
C ASP A 221 -0.08 -11.26 -11.34
N PHE A 222 1.04 -10.55 -11.51
CA PHE A 222 2.33 -11.01 -10.98
C PHE A 222 2.31 -11.22 -9.45
N PHE A 223 1.67 -10.32 -8.69
CA PHE A 223 1.63 -10.43 -7.23
C PHE A 223 0.77 -11.60 -6.77
N SER A 224 -0.32 -11.87 -7.47
CA SER A 224 -1.19 -13.03 -7.27
C SER A 224 -0.43 -14.34 -7.50
N ARG A 225 0.36 -14.41 -8.57
CA ARG A 225 1.25 -15.54 -8.85
C ARG A 225 2.32 -15.71 -7.76
N ASP A 226 2.92 -14.61 -7.32
CA ASP A 226 3.92 -14.62 -6.24
C ASP A 226 3.35 -15.04 -4.89
N GLN A 227 2.10 -14.67 -4.58
CA GLN A 227 1.39 -15.16 -3.40
C GLN A 227 1.23 -16.69 -3.42
N TYR A 228 0.94 -17.29 -4.57
CA TYR A 228 0.83 -18.74 -4.71
C TYR A 228 2.20 -19.41 -4.50
N ARG A 229 3.26 -18.87 -5.13
CA ARG A 229 4.64 -19.34 -4.95
C ARG A 229 5.06 -19.29 -3.49
N THR A 230 4.82 -18.17 -2.82
CA THR A 230 5.12 -17.98 -1.38
C THR A 230 4.33 -18.96 -0.52
N ALA A 231 3.04 -19.17 -0.81
CA ALA A 231 2.23 -20.13 -0.06
C ALA A 231 2.75 -21.57 -0.21
N ILE A 232 3.13 -21.97 -1.43
CA ILE A 232 3.73 -23.28 -1.72
C ILE A 232 5.05 -23.44 -0.97
N GLU A 233 5.93 -22.43 -1.02
CA GLU A 233 7.22 -22.45 -0.32
C GLU A 233 7.05 -22.58 1.21
N GLU A 234 6.18 -21.76 1.80
CA GLU A 234 5.91 -21.78 3.25
C GLU A 234 5.37 -23.14 3.71
N MET A 235 4.44 -23.73 2.93
CA MET A 235 3.86 -25.03 3.23
C MET A 235 4.88 -26.16 3.06
N ALA A 236 5.64 -26.16 1.97
CA ALA A 236 6.67 -27.16 1.71
C ALA A 236 7.73 -27.18 2.82
N ARG A 237 8.19 -26.01 3.28
CA ARG A 237 9.23 -25.87 4.31
C ARG A 237 8.89 -26.54 5.64
N ARG A 238 7.61 -26.72 5.95
CA ARG A 238 7.11 -27.29 7.22
C ARG A 238 6.29 -28.57 6.98
N SER A 239 6.51 -29.22 5.84
CA SER A 239 5.98 -30.51 5.47
C SER A 239 7.11 -31.44 5.03
N ASP A 240 6.85 -32.74 4.95
CA ASP A 240 7.82 -33.72 4.41
C ASP A 240 7.75 -33.81 2.87
N ARG A 241 7.25 -32.76 2.20
CA ARG A 241 6.99 -32.70 0.75
C ARG A 241 7.79 -31.59 0.08
N SER A 242 8.26 -31.83 -1.14
CA SER A 242 8.86 -30.81 -2.00
C SER A 242 7.83 -29.78 -2.47
N GLU A 243 8.28 -28.57 -2.81
CA GLU A 243 7.44 -27.49 -3.36
C GLU A 243 6.59 -27.96 -4.57
N PHE A 244 7.18 -28.71 -5.50
CA PHE A 244 6.47 -29.28 -6.65
C PHE A 244 5.31 -30.20 -6.25
N ARG A 245 5.53 -31.12 -5.29
CA ARG A 245 4.49 -32.03 -4.76
C ARG A 245 3.39 -31.31 -4.00
N VAL A 246 3.69 -30.19 -3.34
CA VAL A 246 2.66 -29.36 -2.69
C VAL A 246 1.77 -28.70 -3.75
N ALA A 247 2.37 -28.15 -4.81
CA ALA A 247 1.63 -27.58 -5.94
C ALA A 247 0.75 -28.63 -6.64
N GLU A 248 1.31 -29.80 -6.94
CA GLU A 248 0.58 -30.93 -7.53
C GLU A 248 -0.62 -31.35 -6.66
N LYS A 249 -0.43 -31.47 -5.33
CA LYS A 249 -1.52 -31.85 -4.44
C LYS A 249 -2.63 -30.79 -4.36
N ALA A 250 -2.27 -29.51 -4.44
CA ALA A 250 -3.25 -28.42 -4.50
C ALA A 250 -4.10 -28.51 -5.78
N ILE A 251 -3.48 -28.79 -6.92
CA ILE A 251 -4.17 -28.99 -8.22
C ILE A 251 -5.08 -30.22 -8.16
N GLU A 252 -4.62 -31.33 -7.58
CA GLU A 252 -5.41 -32.55 -7.43
C GLU A 252 -6.69 -32.30 -6.60
N LEU A 253 -6.57 -31.57 -5.49
CA LEU A 253 -7.71 -31.22 -4.64
C LEU A 253 -8.68 -30.25 -5.35
N ALA A 254 -8.16 -29.29 -6.11
CA ALA A 254 -8.95 -28.39 -6.94
C ALA A 254 -9.73 -29.15 -8.02
N GLY A 255 -9.09 -30.09 -8.71
CA GLY A 255 -9.73 -30.96 -9.70
C GLY A 255 -10.86 -31.80 -9.11
N HIS A 256 -10.64 -32.46 -7.96
CA HIS A 256 -11.68 -33.25 -7.30
C HIS A 256 -12.88 -32.41 -6.83
N ALA A 257 -12.61 -31.20 -6.33
CA ALA A 257 -13.66 -30.27 -5.91
C ALA A 257 -14.53 -29.80 -7.08
N ALA A 258 -13.91 -29.47 -8.22
CA ALA A 258 -14.63 -29.06 -9.43
C ALA A 258 -15.57 -30.16 -9.95
N VAL A 259 -15.22 -31.44 -9.78
CA VAL A 259 -16.08 -32.57 -10.15
C VAL A 259 -17.27 -32.73 -9.19
N ALA A 260 -17.05 -32.53 -7.88
CA ALA A 260 -18.09 -32.68 -6.87
C ALA A 260 -19.16 -31.56 -6.88
N ASP A 261 -18.77 -30.34 -7.27
CA ASP A 261 -19.66 -29.15 -7.29
C ASP A 261 -20.57 -29.06 -8.53
N THR A 262 -20.52 -30.04 -9.45
CA THR A 262 -21.38 -30.11 -10.67
C THR A 262 -22.88 -30.23 -10.39
N THR A 263 -23.31 -30.33 -9.14
CA THR A 263 -24.73 -30.30 -8.73
C THR A 263 -25.28 -28.88 -8.56
N VAL A 264 -24.46 -27.82 -8.63
CA VAL A 264 -24.89 -26.41 -8.61
C VAL A 264 -24.72 -25.81 -10.01
N THR A 265 -25.84 -25.52 -10.67
CA THR A 265 -25.89 -25.00 -12.04
C THR A 265 -25.20 -23.63 -12.20
N GLY A 266 -24.07 -23.59 -12.91
CA GLY A 266 -23.45 -22.37 -13.46
C GLY A 266 -22.15 -22.66 -14.24
N PRO A 267 -21.80 -21.93 -15.32
CA PRO A 267 -20.70 -22.28 -16.24
C PRO A 267 -19.27 -22.07 -15.68
N THR A 268 -19.11 -21.66 -14.43
CA THR A 268 -17.79 -21.28 -13.84
C THR A 268 -17.63 -21.78 -12.40
N ALA A 269 -18.15 -22.96 -12.06
CA ALA A 269 -17.93 -23.61 -10.77
C ALA A 269 -16.62 -24.43 -10.74
N HIS A 270 -15.56 -23.94 -11.36
CA HIS A 270 -14.22 -24.51 -11.18
C HIS A 270 -13.67 -23.99 -9.86
N THR A 271 -13.51 -24.88 -8.87
CA THR A 271 -12.76 -24.53 -7.67
C THR A 271 -11.32 -24.27 -8.09
N ASP A 272 -10.93 -23.00 -8.15
CA ASP A 272 -9.57 -22.59 -8.47
C ASP A 272 -8.55 -23.08 -7.41
N VAL A 273 -7.30 -23.32 -7.83
CA VAL A 273 -6.21 -23.78 -6.96
C VAL A 273 -5.95 -22.79 -5.80
N GLY A 274 -6.23 -21.51 -6.00
CA GLY A 274 -6.18 -20.46 -5.01
C GLY A 274 -7.02 -20.74 -3.77
N PHE A 275 -8.14 -21.46 -3.87
CA PHE A 275 -8.95 -21.86 -2.70
C PHE A 275 -8.17 -22.70 -1.70
N PHE A 276 -7.21 -23.49 -2.17
CA PHE A 276 -6.36 -24.35 -1.37
C PHE A 276 -5.02 -23.70 -0.99
N LEU A 277 -4.46 -22.83 -1.83
CA LEU A 277 -3.19 -22.16 -1.53
C LEU A 277 -3.35 -20.99 -0.55
N VAL A 278 -4.30 -20.11 -0.83
CA VAL A 278 -4.49 -18.83 -0.10
C VAL A 278 -5.90 -18.63 0.43
N GLY A 279 -6.87 -19.39 -0.07
CA GLY A 279 -8.29 -19.26 0.23
C GLY A 279 -8.79 -20.08 1.44
N PRO A 280 -10.13 -20.22 1.57
CA PRO A 280 -10.76 -20.81 2.75
C PRO A 280 -10.50 -22.32 2.91
N ARG A 281 -10.18 -23.04 1.83
CA ARG A 281 -9.94 -24.50 1.82
C ARG A 281 -8.48 -24.88 2.10
N ARG A 282 -7.63 -23.91 2.45
CA ARG A 282 -6.22 -24.14 2.77
C ARG A 282 -5.98 -25.20 3.86
N LEU A 283 -6.86 -25.31 4.85
CA LEU A 283 -6.74 -26.33 5.89
C LEU A 283 -6.86 -27.77 5.36
N GLU A 284 -7.57 -27.97 4.24
CA GLU A 284 -7.66 -29.28 3.59
C GLU A 284 -6.32 -29.67 2.97
N LEU A 285 -5.68 -28.74 2.26
CA LEU A 285 -4.35 -28.95 1.69
C LEU A 285 -3.30 -29.18 2.79
N GLU A 286 -3.33 -28.38 3.86
CA GLU A 286 -2.40 -28.52 4.99
C GLU A 286 -2.47 -29.91 5.63
N LYS A 287 -3.69 -30.46 5.79
CA LYS A 287 -3.88 -31.83 6.27
C LYS A 287 -3.35 -32.86 5.27
N ALA A 288 -3.63 -32.68 3.99
CA ALA A 288 -3.22 -33.62 2.94
C ALA A 288 -1.68 -33.73 2.80
N ILE A 289 -0.95 -32.65 3.05
CA ILE A 289 0.52 -32.63 2.96
C ILE A 289 1.24 -32.85 4.30
N GLY A 290 0.51 -32.94 5.42
CA GLY A 290 1.10 -33.09 6.75
C GLY A 290 1.80 -31.82 7.27
N TYR A 291 1.30 -30.64 6.92
CA TYR A 291 1.89 -29.36 7.30
C TYR A 291 1.84 -29.11 8.82
N ARG A 292 2.96 -28.66 9.39
CA ARG A 292 3.09 -28.34 10.82
C ARG A 292 3.11 -26.82 11.03
N PRO A 293 1.98 -26.18 11.40
CA PRO A 293 1.92 -24.73 11.60
C PRO A 293 2.87 -24.26 12.71
N THR A 294 3.37 -23.03 12.62
CA THR A 294 4.11 -22.39 13.72
C THR A 294 3.16 -21.88 14.79
N VAL A 295 3.67 -21.63 16.00
CA VAL A 295 2.89 -21.02 17.10
C VAL A 295 2.29 -19.69 16.65
N SER A 296 3.04 -18.86 15.92
CA SER A 296 2.55 -17.59 15.38
C SER A 296 1.36 -17.75 14.44
N VAL A 297 1.39 -18.75 13.54
CA VAL A 297 0.28 -19.05 12.63
C VAL A 297 -0.94 -19.55 13.40
N THR A 298 -0.75 -20.40 14.42
CA THR A 298 -1.83 -20.88 15.28
C THR A 298 -2.49 -19.75 16.07
N ILE A 299 -1.70 -18.83 16.65
CA ILE A 299 -2.21 -17.65 17.35
C ILE A 299 -2.98 -16.75 16.39
N LYS A 300 -2.44 -16.47 15.19
CA LYS A 300 -3.14 -15.65 14.18
C LYS A 300 -4.49 -16.26 13.77
N ARG A 301 -4.55 -17.59 13.62
CA ARG A 301 -5.80 -18.31 13.32
C ARG A 301 -6.79 -18.25 14.47
N ALA A 302 -6.33 -18.44 15.70
CA ALA A 302 -7.18 -18.34 16.89
C ALA A 302 -7.75 -16.92 17.02
N PHE A 303 -6.92 -15.90 16.82
CA PHE A 303 -7.34 -14.50 16.81
C PHE A 303 -8.39 -14.22 15.73
N ARG A 304 -8.18 -14.66 14.49
CA ARG A 304 -9.17 -14.51 13.39
C ARG A 304 -10.52 -15.16 13.71
N LYS A 305 -10.53 -16.29 14.44
CA LYS A 305 -11.78 -16.97 14.86
C LYS A 305 -12.58 -16.21 15.91
N THR A 306 -11.97 -15.30 16.67
CA THR A 306 -12.69 -14.50 17.68
C THR A 306 -13.66 -13.50 17.05
N GLY A 307 -13.51 -13.20 15.76
CA GLY A 307 -14.31 -12.18 15.08
C GLY A 307 -14.16 -10.81 15.76
N TRP A 308 -15.23 -10.01 15.71
CA TRP A 308 -15.23 -8.66 16.28
C TRP A 308 -14.90 -8.61 17.79
N LEU A 309 -15.16 -9.68 18.55
CA LEU A 309 -14.80 -9.77 19.97
C LEU A 309 -13.29 -9.71 20.20
N GLY A 310 -12.48 -10.12 19.21
CA GLY A 310 -11.03 -9.99 19.25
C GLY A 310 -10.52 -8.56 19.31
N ILE A 311 -11.32 -7.59 18.86
CA ILE A 311 -11.02 -6.16 19.01
C ILE A 311 -11.65 -5.64 20.29
N VAL A 312 -12.95 -5.89 20.47
CA VAL A 312 -13.73 -5.22 21.52
C VAL A 312 -13.29 -5.64 22.92
N VAL A 313 -13.01 -6.92 23.15
CA VAL A 313 -12.64 -7.39 24.50
C VAL A 313 -11.30 -6.81 24.96
N PRO A 314 -10.20 -6.86 24.17
CA PRO A 314 -8.94 -6.23 24.57
C PRO A 314 -9.04 -4.72 24.74
N VAL A 315 -9.75 -4.02 23.85
CA VAL A 315 -9.94 -2.56 23.94
C VAL A 315 -10.74 -2.19 25.19
N PHE A 316 -11.82 -2.92 25.48
CA PHE A 316 -12.60 -2.74 26.68
C PHE A 316 -11.77 -3.03 27.94
N ALA A 317 -11.03 -4.13 27.97
CA ALA A 317 -10.17 -4.49 29.10
C ALA A 317 -9.08 -3.43 29.35
N LEU A 318 -8.45 -2.91 28.30
CA LEU A 318 -7.47 -1.83 28.42
C LEU A 318 -8.11 -0.52 28.88
N THR A 319 -9.32 -0.21 28.42
CA THR A 319 -10.10 0.95 28.90
C THR A 319 -10.40 0.82 30.38
N VAL A 320 -10.91 -0.33 30.83
CA VAL A 320 -11.17 -0.62 32.25
C VAL A 320 -9.89 -0.54 33.07
N LEU A 321 -8.77 -1.06 32.56
CA LEU A 321 -7.48 -0.95 33.23
C LEU A 321 -7.08 0.52 33.43
N LEU A 322 -7.18 1.37 32.40
CA LEU A 322 -6.92 2.81 32.52
C LEU A 322 -7.85 3.47 33.54
N LEU A 323 -9.14 3.15 33.52
CA LEU A 323 -10.12 3.67 34.48
C LEU A 323 -9.82 3.25 35.93
N VAL A 324 -9.41 2.00 36.15
CA VAL A 324 -9.05 1.49 37.48
C VAL A 324 -7.76 2.16 37.99
N LEU A 325 -6.75 2.31 37.13
CA LEU A 325 -5.50 3.00 37.48
C LEU A 325 -5.76 4.46 37.84
N SER A 326 -6.54 5.17 37.01
CA SER A 326 -6.94 6.55 37.29
C SER A 326 -7.82 6.65 38.54
N GLY A 327 -8.75 5.72 38.75
CA GLY A 327 -9.64 5.70 39.90
C GLY A 327 -8.87 5.49 41.22
N ASN A 328 -7.92 4.56 41.24
CA ASN A 328 -7.05 4.33 42.40
C ASN A 328 -6.17 5.55 42.69
N ALA A 329 -5.63 6.19 41.63
CA ALA A 329 -4.87 7.43 41.79
C ALA A 329 -5.74 8.56 42.37
N LEU A 330 -6.96 8.76 41.86
CA LEU A 330 -7.90 9.76 42.38
C LEU A 330 -8.34 9.46 43.83
N ALA A 331 -8.58 8.19 44.17
CA ALA A 331 -8.88 7.78 45.54
C ALA A 331 -7.72 8.05 46.50
N SER A 332 -6.47 7.84 46.06
CA SER A 332 -5.28 8.14 46.86
C SER A 332 -5.10 9.63 47.14
N LEU A 333 -5.71 10.50 46.33
CA LEU A 333 -5.75 11.95 46.54
C LEU A 333 -6.83 12.40 47.54
N GLY A 334 -7.65 11.47 48.07
CA GLY A 334 -8.69 11.77 49.05
C GLY A 334 -9.96 12.40 48.46
N LEU A 335 -10.17 12.29 47.15
CA LEU A 335 -11.40 12.78 46.49
C LEU A 335 -12.65 12.02 46.97
N SER A 336 -13.79 12.72 46.97
CA SER A 336 -15.08 12.09 47.28
C SER A 336 -15.48 11.08 46.19
N LEU A 337 -16.22 10.04 46.58
CA LEU A 337 -16.70 9.02 45.65
C LEU A 337 -17.50 9.60 44.47
N PRO A 338 -18.41 10.58 44.64
CA PRO A 338 -19.11 11.20 43.52
C PRO A 338 -18.17 11.92 42.53
N SER A 339 -17.14 12.62 43.02
CA SER A 339 -16.14 13.28 42.18
C SER A 339 -15.35 12.27 41.35
N ILE A 340 -14.95 11.16 41.97
CA ILE A 340 -14.23 10.08 41.27
C ILE A 340 -15.13 9.48 40.17
N VAL A 341 -16.39 9.16 40.50
CA VAL A 341 -17.34 8.58 39.52
C VAL A 341 -17.55 9.52 38.34
N LEU A 342 -17.73 10.83 38.59
CA LEU A 342 -17.88 11.83 37.53
C LEU A 342 -16.63 11.90 36.64
N MET A 343 -15.44 12.00 37.24
CA MET A 343 -14.19 12.08 36.48
C MET A 343 -13.94 10.83 35.65
N LEU A 344 -14.21 9.64 36.20
CA LEU A 344 -14.06 8.39 35.46
C LEU A 344 -15.08 8.26 34.33
N ALA A 345 -16.33 8.68 34.53
CA ALA A 345 -17.34 8.70 33.48
C ALA A 345 -16.95 9.61 32.32
N LEU A 346 -16.42 10.80 32.62
CA LEU A 346 -15.93 11.74 31.60
C LEU A 346 -14.64 11.25 30.92
N PHE A 347 -13.78 10.55 31.65
CA PHE A 347 -12.52 10.00 31.12
C PHE A 347 -12.71 8.71 30.31
N ALA A 348 -13.82 7.98 30.48
CA ALA A 348 -14.05 6.70 29.80
C ALA A 348 -13.94 6.79 28.27
N VAL A 349 -14.46 7.87 27.66
CA VAL A 349 -14.39 8.05 26.20
C VAL A 349 -12.94 8.36 25.75
N PRO A 350 -12.22 9.36 26.31
CA PRO A 350 -10.79 9.55 26.03
C PRO A 350 -9.92 8.32 26.30
N ALA A 351 -10.18 7.59 27.38
CA ALA A 351 -9.47 6.36 27.72
C ALA A 351 -9.68 5.28 26.65
N SER A 352 -10.91 5.13 26.16
CA SER A 352 -11.23 4.18 25.08
C SER A 352 -10.56 4.53 23.75
N GLU A 353 -10.38 5.82 23.44
CA GLU A 353 -9.61 6.29 22.27
C GLU A 353 -8.15 5.86 22.40
N GLY A 354 -7.53 6.16 23.54
CA GLY A 354 -6.15 5.76 23.82
C GLY A 354 -5.97 4.24 23.78
N ALA A 355 -6.94 3.49 24.33
CA ALA A 355 -6.92 2.03 24.35
C ALA A 355 -7.03 1.44 22.93
N LEU A 356 -7.94 1.95 22.10
CA LEU A 356 -8.07 1.51 20.71
C LEU A 356 -6.83 1.84 19.88
N ALA A 357 -6.30 3.06 20.03
CA ALA A 357 -5.06 3.48 19.37
C ALA A 357 -3.88 2.56 19.75
N PHE A 358 -3.71 2.28 21.04
CA PHE A 358 -2.66 1.37 21.52
C PHE A 358 -2.86 -0.06 20.99
N PHE A 359 -4.09 -0.58 21.02
CA PHE A 359 -4.41 -1.89 20.47
C PHE A 359 -4.06 -1.98 18.97
N ASN A 360 -4.46 -0.99 18.18
CA ASN A 360 -4.18 -0.94 16.76
C ASN A 360 -2.68 -0.89 16.47
N THR A 361 -1.93 -0.08 17.23
CA THR A 361 -0.46 -0.01 17.19
C THR A 361 0.17 -1.38 17.43
N VAL A 362 -0.22 -2.08 18.50
CA VAL A 362 0.36 -3.39 18.85
C VAL A 362 0.01 -4.45 17.82
N VAL A 363 -1.23 -4.52 17.38
CA VAL A 363 -1.69 -5.51 16.39
C VAL A 363 -0.98 -5.31 15.04
N SER A 364 -0.80 -4.06 14.62
CA SER A 364 -0.13 -3.72 13.35
C SER A 364 1.34 -4.14 13.29
N LEU A 365 2.01 -4.34 14.44
CA LEU A 365 3.39 -4.86 14.48
C LEU A 365 3.49 -6.33 14.04
N PHE A 366 2.39 -7.08 14.08
CA PHE A 366 2.38 -8.53 13.80
C PHE A 366 1.58 -8.90 12.54
N LEU A 367 0.81 -7.97 11.97
CA LEU A 367 0.02 -8.22 10.77
C LEU A 367 0.83 -7.94 9.50
N LYS A 368 0.61 -8.79 8.50
CA LYS A 368 1.05 -8.54 7.13
C LYS A 368 -0.16 -8.04 6.34
N PRO A 369 -0.03 -6.97 5.53
CA PRO A 369 -1.09 -6.52 4.65
C PRO A 369 -1.58 -7.64 3.74
N THR A 370 -2.89 -7.79 3.65
CA THR A 370 -3.56 -8.76 2.80
C THR A 370 -3.75 -8.15 1.43
N ARG A 371 -3.38 -8.91 0.39
CA ARG A 371 -3.62 -8.54 -1.01
C ARG A 371 -4.60 -9.52 -1.62
N LEU A 372 -5.65 -9.01 -2.23
CA LEU A 372 -6.61 -9.86 -2.93
C LEU A 372 -5.99 -10.37 -4.23
N VAL A 373 -6.22 -11.65 -4.52
CA VAL A 373 -5.82 -12.32 -5.76
C VAL A 373 -6.66 -11.77 -6.92
N GLY A 374 -6.05 -11.54 -8.08
CA GLY A 374 -6.75 -11.02 -9.26
C GLY A 374 -6.12 -11.44 -10.59
N TYR A 375 -6.92 -11.33 -11.63
CA TYR A 375 -6.48 -11.47 -13.02
C TYR A 375 -5.75 -10.22 -13.53
N ASP A 376 -4.81 -10.40 -14.46
CA ASP A 376 -4.07 -9.31 -15.10
C ASP A 376 -4.81 -8.77 -16.34
N TYR A 377 -5.75 -7.86 -16.12
CA TYR A 377 -6.50 -7.21 -17.21
C TYR A 377 -5.81 -5.97 -17.79
N ARG A 378 -4.55 -5.67 -17.41
CA ARG A 378 -3.84 -4.47 -17.87
C ARG A 378 -3.55 -4.47 -19.37
N ARG A 379 -3.52 -5.65 -20.01
CA ARG A 379 -3.28 -5.80 -21.46
C ARG A 379 -4.55 -5.96 -22.29
N GLY A 380 -5.72 -5.91 -21.66
CA GLY A 380 -7.02 -6.11 -22.29
C GLY A 380 -8.02 -6.61 -21.27
N MET A 381 -9.14 -5.92 -21.14
CA MET A 381 -10.23 -6.31 -20.25
C MET A 381 -11.28 -7.09 -21.06
N PRO A 382 -11.72 -8.27 -20.59
CA PRO A 382 -12.71 -9.05 -21.31
C PRO A 382 -14.12 -8.43 -21.17
N PRO A 383 -15.05 -8.69 -22.10
CA PRO A 383 -16.44 -8.19 -22.03
C PRO A 383 -17.17 -8.61 -20.75
N GLU A 384 -16.84 -9.77 -20.18
CA GLU A 384 -17.38 -10.26 -18.90
C GLU A 384 -16.88 -9.46 -17.69
N ALA A 385 -15.96 -8.51 -17.89
CA ALA A 385 -15.48 -7.58 -16.87
C ALA A 385 -15.83 -6.12 -17.18
N ARG A 386 -16.70 -5.88 -18.19
CA ARG A 386 -17.13 -4.54 -18.62
C ARG A 386 -17.50 -3.66 -17.44
N THR A 387 -16.87 -2.48 -17.41
CA THR A 387 -16.92 -1.58 -16.27
C THR A 387 -17.32 -0.18 -16.71
N LEU A 388 -18.30 0.40 -16.01
CA LEU A 388 -18.68 1.80 -16.17
C LEU A 388 -18.11 2.61 -15.00
N VAL A 389 -17.16 3.51 -15.30
CA VAL A 389 -16.64 4.48 -14.34
C VAL A 389 -17.59 5.66 -14.29
N VAL A 390 -18.05 6.00 -13.09
CA VAL A 390 -19.05 7.06 -12.91
C VAL A 390 -18.58 8.11 -11.92
N VAL A 391 -18.83 9.37 -12.28
CA VAL A 391 -18.51 10.52 -11.45
C VAL A 391 -19.82 11.24 -11.09
N PRO A 392 -20.38 11.04 -9.87
CA PRO A 392 -21.53 11.79 -9.41
C PRO A 392 -21.16 13.25 -9.15
N SER A 393 -21.77 14.18 -9.90
CA SER A 393 -21.48 15.62 -9.78
C SER A 393 -22.73 16.49 -9.75
N LEU A 394 -22.60 17.72 -9.28
CA LEU A 394 -23.60 18.76 -9.50
C LEU A 394 -23.12 19.64 -10.65
N ILE A 395 -24.02 20.04 -11.54
CA ILE A 395 -23.74 21.00 -12.62
C ILE A 395 -24.58 22.25 -12.39
N GLY A 396 -23.97 23.32 -11.85
CA GLY A 396 -24.64 24.60 -11.61
C GLY A 396 -24.14 25.73 -12.51
N SER A 397 -23.03 25.51 -13.21
CA SER A 397 -22.38 26.49 -14.07
C SER A 397 -21.62 25.79 -15.22
N ARG A 398 -21.18 26.57 -16.21
CA ARG A 398 -20.32 26.06 -17.28
C ARG A 398 -18.95 25.61 -16.76
N ASP A 399 -18.39 26.32 -15.78
CA ASP A 399 -17.12 25.97 -15.15
C ASP A 399 -17.20 24.59 -14.47
N ASP A 400 -18.32 24.28 -13.79
CA ASP A 400 -18.55 22.96 -13.21
C ASP A 400 -18.55 21.87 -14.30
N VAL A 401 -19.17 22.15 -15.46
CA VAL A 401 -19.21 21.22 -16.59
C VAL A 401 -17.80 20.99 -17.12
N GLU A 402 -17.04 22.06 -17.41
CA GLU A 402 -15.68 21.98 -17.93
C GLU A 402 -14.75 21.19 -17.00
N GLU A 403 -14.84 21.44 -15.69
CA GLU A 403 -14.05 20.69 -14.70
C GLU A 403 -14.42 19.19 -14.69
N ASN A 404 -15.71 18.87 -14.71
CA ASN A 404 -16.17 17.48 -14.77
C ASN A 404 -15.73 16.76 -16.05
N ILE A 405 -15.82 17.43 -17.21
CA ILE A 405 -15.36 16.88 -18.49
C ILE A 405 -13.86 16.63 -18.47
N ARG A 406 -13.07 17.60 -17.99
CA ARG A 406 -11.62 17.44 -17.82
C ARG A 406 -11.29 16.26 -16.91
N ASN A 407 -11.98 16.12 -15.78
CA ASN A 407 -11.71 15.05 -14.82
C ASN A 407 -12.05 13.67 -15.41
N ILE A 408 -13.16 13.52 -16.14
CA ILE A 408 -13.51 12.27 -16.84
C ILE A 408 -12.49 11.95 -17.96
N GLU A 409 -12.01 12.95 -18.71
CA GLU A 409 -10.95 12.76 -19.71
C GLU A 409 -9.65 12.24 -19.04
N VAL A 410 -9.26 12.81 -17.90
CA VAL A 410 -8.10 12.34 -17.11
C VAL A 410 -8.28 10.88 -16.66
N HIS A 411 -9.48 10.49 -16.24
CA HIS A 411 -9.76 9.10 -15.87
C HIS A 411 -9.62 8.12 -17.04
N HIS A 412 -10.06 8.53 -18.23
CA HIS A 412 -9.88 7.77 -19.47
C HIS A 412 -8.40 7.63 -19.84
N LEU A 413 -7.63 8.72 -19.79
CA LEU A 413 -6.20 8.70 -20.10
C LEU A 413 -5.41 7.81 -19.12
N ALA A 414 -5.88 7.65 -17.90
CA ALA A 414 -5.31 6.72 -16.93
C ALA A 414 -5.77 5.26 -17.12
N ASN A 415 -6.90 5.02 -17.79
CA ASN A 415 -7.51 3.69 -17.95
C ASN A 415 -8.06 3.53 -19.37
N THR A 416 -7.19 3.05 -20.28
CA THR A 416 -7.47 3.04 -21.72
C THR A 416 -8.02 1.72 -22.25
N ALA A 417 -8.40 0.76 -21.40
CA ALA A 417 -8.95 -0.51 -21.86
C ALA A 417 -10.33 -0.29 -22.52
N ASP A 418 -10.60 -1.01 -23.61
CA ASP A 418 -11.77 -0.74 -24.45
C ASP A 418 -13.11 -0.99 -23.78
N GLU A 419 -13.19 -2.00 -22.91
CA GLU A 419 -14.40 -2.36 -22.16
C GLU A 419 -14.67 -1.43 -20.95
N ILE A 420 -13.90 -0.34 -20.81
CA ILE A 420 -14.10 0.70 -19.80
C ILE A 420 -14.81 1.90 -20.43
N HIS A 421 -15.99 2.21 -19.90
CA HIS A 421 -16.78 3.38 -20.28
C HIS A 421 -16.84 4.38 -19.13
N PHE A 422 -17.16 5.63 -19.43
CA PHE A 422 -17.18 6.72 -18.46
C PHE A 422 -18.51 7.47 -18.53
N ALA A 423 -19.13 7.75 -17.39
CA ALA A 423 -20.35 8.54 -17.33
C ALA A 423 -20.30 9.63 -16.25
N LEU A 424 -20.73 10.83 -16.62
CA LEU A 424 -21.07 11.88 -15.68
C LEU A 424 -22.48 11.64 -15.14
N LEU A 425 -22.62 11.35 -13.85
CA LEU A 425 -23.91 11.22 -13.19
C LEU A 425 -24.29 12.57 -12.56
N SER A 426 -24.96 13.42 -13.31
CA SER A 426 -25.22 14.80 -12.91
C SER A 426 -26.63 15.02 -12.36
N ASP A 427 -26.72 15.88 -11.34
CA ASP A 427 -27.97 16.55 -10.93
C ASP A 427 -27.73 18.06 -11.03
N TRP A 428 -28.80 18.84 -11.09
CA TRP A 428 -28.69 20.25 -10.79
C TRP A 428 -28.63 20.52 -9.27
N PRO A 429 -28.08 21.68 -8.84
CA PRO A 429 -28.13 22.10 -7.44
C PRO A 429 -29.56 22.21 -6.89
N ASP A 430 -29.72 22.09 -5.58
CA ASP A 430 -31.01 22.23 -4.88
C ASP A 430 -31.65 23.61 -5.21
N SER A 431 -32.92 23.63 -5.62
CA SER A 431 -33.62 24.84 -6.08
C SER A 431 -35.05 24.97 -5.52
N LYS A 432 -35.64 26.16 -5.66
CA LYS A 432 -37.06 26.43 -5.36
C LYS A 432 -37.99 26.10 -6.53
N THR A 433 -37.43 25.90 -7.72
CA THR A 433 -38.15 25.51 -8.94
C THR A 433 -37.59 24.19 -9.47
N GLU A 434 -38.41 23.44 -10.21
CA GLU A 434 -37.99 22.14 -10.76
C GLU A 434 -36.90 22.30 -11.82
N ILE A 435 -37.12 23.20 -12.79
CA ILE A 435 -36.22 23.50 -13.91
C ILE A 435 -36.26 25.02 -14.15
N ASP A 436 -35.12 25.63 -14.41
CA ASP A 436 -35.00 26.98 -14.94
C ASP A 436 -34.34 27.03 -16.34
N ALA A 437 -34.26 28.21 -16.96
CA ALA A 437 -33.70 28.33 -18.31
C ALA A 437 -32.17 28.09 -18.34
N ALA A 438 -31.46 28.43 -17.26
CA ALA A 438 -30.02 28.24 -17.15
C ALA A 438 -29.68 26.75 -16.99
N ASP A 439 -30.50 26.01 -16.25
CA ASP A 439 -30.42 24.56 -16.08
C ASP A 439 -30.39 23.84 -17.44
N ILE A 440 -31.28 24.21 -18.36
CA ILE A 440 -31.36 23.64 -19.71
C ILE A 440 -30.14 24.01 -20.54
N GLU A 441 -29.70 25.27 -20.48
CA GLU A 441 -28.52 25.75 -21.20
C GLU A 441 -27.26 25.00 -20.75
N ILE A 442 -27.07 24.83 -19.43
CA ILE A 442 -25.93 24.12 -18.84
C ILE A 442 -25.96 22.64 -19.22
N LEU A 443 -27.13 22.01 -19.20
CA LEU A 443 -27.26 20.61 -19.62
C LEU A 443 -26.94 20.43 -21.11
N GLN A 444 -27.41 21.32 -21.98
CA GLN A 444 -27.08 21.28 -23.40
C GLN A 444 -25.58 21.46 -23.62
N TYR A 445 -24.95 22.40 -22.91
CA TYR A 445 -23.51 22.58 -22.93
C TYR A 445 -22.75 21.30 -22.52
N ALA A 446 -23.19 20.62 -21.46
CA ALA A 446 -22.61 19.34 -21.05
C ALA A 446 -22.74 18.24 -22.10
N ARG A 447 -23.89 18.15 -22.79
CA ARG A 447 -24.09 17.21 -23.90
C ARG A 447 -23.15 17.49 -25.06
N ASP A 448 -23.01 18.76 -25.45
CA ASP A 448 -22.13 19.18 -26.53
C ASP A 448 -20.66 18.88 -26.22
N GLU A 449 -20.20 19.10 -24.98
CA GLU A 449 -18.83 18.77 -24.57
C GLU A 449 -18.57 17.26 -24.56
N ILE A 450 -19.52 16.43 -24.09
CA ILE A 450 -19.40 14.96 -24.19
C ILE A 450 -19.36 14.50 -25.65
N ALA A 451 -20.16 15.09 -26.53
CA ALA A 451 -20.13 14.78 -27.96
C ALA A 451 -18.76 15.11 -28.58
N ARG A 452 -18.16 16.26 -28.23
CA ARG A 452 -16.80 16.62 -28.65
C ARG A 452 -15.76 15.64 -28.10
N LEU A 453 -15.91 15.20 -26.85
CA LEU A 453 -14.99 14.24 -26.24
C LEU A 453 -15.06 12.87 -26.93
N ASN A 454 -16.26 12.37 -27.23
CA ASN A 454 -16.44 11.15 -28.02
C ASN A 454 -15.90 11.27 -29.45
N ALA A 455 -16.01 12.46 -30.08
CA ALA A 455 -15.41 12.69 -31.40
C ALA A 455 -13.87 12.67 -31.36
N ARG A 456 -13.26 13.13 -30.24
CA ARG A 456 -11.81 13.04 -30.01
C ARG A 456 -11.34 11.61 -29.77
N TYR A 457 -12.15 10.80 -29.09
CA TYR A 457 -11.82 9.42 -28.70
C TYR A 457 -12.85 8.42 -29.25
N PRO A 458 -12.81 8.12 -30.57
CA PRO A 458 -13.77 7.20 -31.17
C PRO A 458 -13.63 5.78 -30.58
N SER A 459 -14.74 5.07 -30.50
CA SER A 459 -14.83 3.66 -30.13
C SER A 459 -15.66 2.87 -31.14
N GLU A 460 -15.35 1.59 -31.29
CA GLU A 460 -16.19 0.66 -32.04
C GLU A 460 -17.36 0.20 -31.17
N GLY A 461 -18.58 0.24 -31.71
CA GLY A 461 -19.79 -0.14 -30.98
C GLY A 461 -20.41 1.02 -30.19
N ALA A 462 -20.24 1.04 -28.87
CA ALA A 462 -20.85 2.03 -27.99
C ALA A 462 -19.88 3.20 -27.69
N PRO A 463 -20.37 4.44 -27.50
CA PRO A 463 -19.52 5.56 -27.08
C PRO A 463 -18.72 5.28 -25.81
N ARG A 464 -17.60 6.00 -25.64
CA ARG A 464 -16.78 5.91 -24.41
C ARG A 464 -17.34 6.77 -23.29
N PHE A 465 -17.88 7.94 -23.61
CA PHE A 465 -18.30 8.96 -22.66
C PHE A 465 -19.81 9.21 -22.70
N TYR A 466 -20.43 9.34 -21.54
CA TYR A 466 -21.86 9.59 -21.37
C TYR A 466 -22.10 10.73 -20.38
N VAL A 467 -23.19 11.46 -20.58
CA VAL A 467 -23.80 12.31 -19.54
C VAL A 467 -25.18 11.75 -19.21
N LEU A 468 -25.37 11.42 -17.94
CA LEU A 468 -26.59 10.88 -17.38
C LEU A 468 -27.12 11.92 -16.38
N HIS A 469 -28.10 12.71 -16.82
CA HIS A 469 -28.65 13.79 -16.03
C HIS A 469 -30.03 13.45 -15.49
N ARG A 470 -30.30 13.74 -14.21
CA ARG A 470 -31.60 13.50 -13.59
C ARG A 470 -32.40 14.78 -13.41
N ARG A 471 -33.73 14.70 -13.60
CA ARG A 471 -34.64 15.79 -13.22
C ARG A 471 -34.72 15.94 -11.70
N ARG A 472 -34.99 17.16 -11.21
CA ARG A 472 -35.27 17.40 -9.79
C ARG A 472 -36.66 16.85 -9.43
N LEU A 473 -36.80 16.29 -8.23
CA LEU A 473 -38.09 15.97 -7.62
C LEU A 473 -38.30 16.87 -6.41
N TYR A 474 -39.56 17.26 -6.15
CA TYR A 474 -39.87 18.02 -4.95
C TYR A 474 -39.76 17.12 -3.72
N ASN A 475 -38.89 17.50 -2.79
CA ASN A 475 -38.70 16.77 -1.55
C ASN A 475 -39.34 17.55 -0.39
N GLU A 476 -40.51 17.10 0.07
CA GLU A 476 -41.25 17.74 1.16
C GLU A 476 -40.44 17.81 2.47
N SER A 477 -39.57 16.82 2.73
CA SER A 477 -38.75 16.76 3.94
C SER A 477 -37.63 17.81 3.96
N GLN A 478 -37.23 18.30 2.79
CA GLN A 478 -36.20 19.33 2.59
C GLN A 478 -36.80 20.69 2.20
N GLY A 479 -38.03 20.72 1.69
CA GLY A 479 -38.68 21.93 1.19
C GLY A 479 -38.02 22.48 -0.09
N ALA A 480 -37.39 21.64 -0.90
CA ALA A 480 -36.67 22.03 -2.10
C ALA A 480 -36.84 21.00 -3.23
N TRP A 481 -36.69 21.46 -4.47
CA TRP A 481 -36.50 20.62 -5.64
C TRP A 481 -35.05 20.17 -5.68
N MET A 482 -34.81 18.87 -5.70
CA MET A 482 -33.46 18.30 -5.67
C MET A 482 -33.42 16.93 -6.33
N GLY A 483 -32.23 16.44 -6.65
CA GLY A 483 -32.05 15.06 -7.12
C GLY A 483 -32.47 14.06 -6.04
N TRP A 484 -33.26 13.06 -6.42
CA TRP A 484 -33.73 12.02 -5.50
C TRP A 484 -32.55 11.32 -4.83
N GLU A 485 -32.58 11.26 -3.49
CA GLU A 485 -31.58 10.58 -2.64
C GLU A 485 -30.10 10.97 -2.86
N ARG A 486 -29.85 12.12 -3.48
CA ARG A 486 -28.49 12.61 -3.82
C ARG A 486 -27.65 11.50 -4.47
N LYS A 487 -26.39 11.30 -4.02
CA LYS A 487 -25.44 10.32 -4.58
C LYS A 487 -25.98 8.88 -4.52
N ARG A 488 -26.67 8.49 -3.44
CA ARG A 488 -27.26 7.14 -3.32
C ARG A 488 -28.28 6.88 -4.42
N GLY A 489 -29.19 7.83 -4.62
CA GLY A 489 -30.22 7.74 -5.66
C GLY A 489 -29.63 7.65 -7.06
N LYS A 490 -28.59 8.43 -7.36
CA LYS A 490 -27.90 8.39 -8.66
C LYS A 490 -27.40 6.99 -8.99
N LEU A 491 -26.73 6.35 -8.03
CA LEU A 491 -26.16 5.03 -8.22
C LEU A 491 -27.26 3.97 -8.29
N HIS A 492 -28.29 4.08 -7.46
CA HIS A 492 -29.42 3.15 -7.49
C HIS A 492 -30.17 3.19 -8.83
N GLU A 493 -30.58 4.36 -9.28
CA GLU A 493 -31.28 4.51 -10.56
C GLU A 493 -30.39 4.12 -11.74
N LEU A 494 -29.07 4.39 -11.65
CA LEU A 494 -28.13 3.92 -12.68
C LEU A 494 -28.15 2.40 -12.77
N ASN A 495 -28.11 1.70 -11.65
CA ASN A 495 -28.08 0.24 -11.64
C ASN A 495 -29.38 -0.35 -12.22
N LEU A 496 -30.53 0.26 -11.91
CA LEU A 496 -31.82 -0.09 -12.51
C LEU A 496 -31.82 0.16 -14.02
N LEU A 497 -31.33 1.32 -14.47
CA LEU A 497 -31.21 1.68 -15.88
C LEU A 497 -30.29 0.70 -16.64
N LEU A 498 -29.16 0.30 -16.05
CA LEU A 498 -28.23 -0.71 -16.60
C LEU A 498 -28.83 -2.12 -16.71
N ARG A 499 -29.99 -2.35 -16.07
CA ARG A 499 -30.77 -3.60 -16.18
C ARG A 499 -32.07 -3.43 -16.97
N GLY A 500 -32.22 -2.28 -17.62
CA GLY A 500 -33.33 -2.01 -18.55
C GLY A 500 -34.60 -1.48 -17.88
N ASP A 501 -34.54 -1.12 -16.59
CA ASP A 501 -35.65 -0.45 -15.94
C ASP A 501 -35.72 1.01 -16.42
N SER A 502 -36.87 1.40 -16.97
CA SER A 502 -37.12 2.75 -17.47
C SER A 502 -37.74 3.67 -16.43
N ASP A 503 -38.17 3.15 -15.27
CA ASP A 503 -38.79 3.94 -14.20
C ASP A 503 -37.72 4.67 -13.37
N THR A 504 -37.04 5.61 -14.02
CA THR A 504 -36.00 6.45 -13.42
C THR A 504 -36.25 7.93 -13.69
N THR A 505 -35.56 8.77 -12.94
CA THR A 505 -35.55 10.23 -13.09
C THR A 505 -34.52 10.72 -14.09
N PHE A 506 -33.74 9.83 -14.71
CA PHE A 506 -32.84 10.21 -15.80
C PHE A 506 -33.64 10.78 -16.98
N LEU A 507 -33.16 11.91 -17.49
CA LEU A 507 -33.65 12.47 -18.74
C LEU A 507 -33.29 11.54 -19.91
N PRO A 508 -34.01 11.62 -21.04
CA PRO A 508 -33.73 10.79 -22.20
C PRO A 508 -32.26 10.85 -22.62
N LEU A 509 -31.71 9.67 -22.86
CA LEU A 509 -30.33 9.49 -23.31
C LEU A 509 -30.21 9.86 -24.79
N ASP A 510 -29.13 10.54 -25.15
CA ASP A 510 -28.82 10.82 -26.55
C ASP A 510 -28.34 9.56 -27.29
N VAL A 511 -27.69 8.65 -26.55
CA VAL A 511 -27.17 7.36 -27.05
C VAL A 511 -27.43 6.27 -25.99
N PRO A 512 -27.81 5.03 -26.38
CA PRO A 512 -27.96 3.93 -25.42
C PRO A 512 -26.68 3.63 -24.66
N LEU A 513 -26.83 3.20 -23.41
CA LEU A 513 -25.73 2.71 -22.58
C LEU A 513 -25.15 1.40 -23.13
N PRO A 514 -23.88 1.09 -22.81
CA PRO A 514 -23.29 -0.18 -23.21
C PRO A 514 -24.04 -1.35 -22.54
N GLU A 515 -24.31 -2.41 -23.31
CA GLU A 515 -24.97 -3.61 -22.80
C GLU A 515 -24.09 -4.33 -21.76
N ASN A 516 -24.67 -5.18 -20.91
CA ASN A 516 -23.92 -6.09 -20.03
C ASN A 516 -22.81 -5.44 -19.16
N VAL A 517 -23.04 -4.23 -18.64
CA VAL A 517 -22.15 -3.67 -17.61
C VAL A 517 -22.22 -4.55 -16.35
N ILE A 518 -21.07 -5.15 -16.01
CA ILE A 518 -20.93 -6.05 -14.86
C ILE A 518 -20.56 -5.27 -13.60
N HIS A 519 -19.68 -4.28 -13.76
CA HIS A 519 -19.18 -3.48 -12.66
C HIS A 519 -19.41 -1.98 -12.87
N VAL A 520 -19.62 -1.27 -11.77
CA VAL A 520 -19.60 0.19 -11.74
C VAL A 520 -18.50 0.65 -10.80
N MET A 521 -17.67 1.59 -11.24
CA MET A 521 -16.69 2.26 -10.40
C MET A 521 -17.15 3.67 -10.08
N THR A 522 -17.58 3.91 -8.84
CA THR A 522 -17.97 5.25 -8.40
C THR A 522 -16.76 6.02 -7.88
N LEU A 523 -16.61 7.27 -8.32
CA LEU A 523 -15.55 8.20 -7.93
C LEU A 523 -16.17 9.54 -7.51
N ASP A 524 -15.57 10.25 -6.57
CA ASP A 524 -15.97 11.65 -6.34
C ASP A 524 -15.32 12.55 -7.40
N ALA A 525 -15.85 13.75 -7.59
CA ALA A 525 -15.33 14.71 -8.56
C ALA A 525 -13.87 15.15 -8.27
N ASP A 526 -13.41 15.06 -7.01
CA ASP A 526 -12.04 15.35 -6.59
C ASP A 526 -11.12 14.12 -6.53
N THR A 527 -11.62 12.93 -6.88
CA THR A 527 -10.83 11.70 -6.92
C THR A 527 -10.12 11.55 -8.25
N ARG A 528 -8.86 11.12 -8.24
CA ARG A 528 -8.07 10.79 -9.44
C ARG A 528 -7.62 9.34 -9.41
N THR A 529 -7.80 8.63 -10.52
CA THR A 529 -7.34 7.25 -10.68
C THR A 529 -5.87 7.19 -11.05
N THR A 530 -5.15 6.23 -10.49
CA THR A 530 -3.82 5.86 -11.01
C THR A 530 -3.96 5.01 -12.28
N ARG A 531 -2.84 4.83 -12.98
CA ARG A 531 -2.79 4.07 -14.23
C ARG A 531 -3.28 2.63 -14.02
N ASP A 532 -4.18 2.18 -14.88
CA ASP A 532 -4.75 0.83 -14.92
C ASP A 532 -5.45 0.39 -13.61
N ALA A 533 -5.85 1.34 -12.75
CA ALA A 533 -6.50 1.06 -11.48
C ALA A 533 -7.84 0.34 -11.66
N VAL A 534 -8.63 0.74 -12.65
CA VAL A 534 -9.95 0.15 -12.94
C VAL A 534 -9.80 -1.30 -13.36
N ALA A 535 -8.89 -1.58 -14.31
CA ALA A 535 -8.61 -2.93 -14.80
C ALA A 535 -8.09 -3.84 -13.68
N SER A 536 -7.24 -3.31 -12.79
CA SER A 536 -6.70 -4.05 -11.65
C SER A 536 -7.79 -4.41 -10.62
N LEU A 537 -8.72 -3.50 -10.33
CA LEU A 537 -9.86 -3.78 -9.45
C LEU A 537 -10.83 -4.78 -10.09
N ALA A 538 -11.13 -4.63 -11.38
CA ALA A 538 -12.01 -5.54 -12.11
C ALA A 538 -11.44 -6.96 -12.15
N GLY A 539 -10.13 -7.10 -12.43
CA GLY A 539 -9.43 -8.39 -12.39
C GLY A 539 -9.48 -9.07 -11.03
N LYS A 540 -9.39 -8.30 -9.93
CA LYS A 540 -9.56 -8.82 -8.57
C LYS A 540 -10.99 -9.26 -8.30
N LEU A 541 -11.99 -8.46 -8.66
CA LEU A 541 -13.40 -8.77 -8.38
C LEU A 541 -13.92 -9.96 -9.21
N CYS A 542 -13.41 -10.14 -10.42
CA CYS A 542 -13.73 -11.28 -11.30
C CYS A 542 -13.15 -12.61 -10.78
N HIS A 543 -12.09 -12.57 -9.98
CA HIS A 543 -11.45 -13.79 -9.49
C HIS A 543 -12.42 -14.59 -8.59
N PRO A 544 -12.53 -15.93 -8.75
CA PRO A 544 -13.48 -16.77 -8.00
C PRO A 544 -13.43 -16.64 -6.46
N LEU A 545 -12.25 -16.34 -5.90
CA LEU A 545 -12.11 -16.08 -4.45
C LEU A 545 -12.81 -14.80 -3.97
N ASN A 546 -12.99 -13.82 -4.84
CA ASN A 546 -13.51 -12.50 -4.49
C ASN A 546 -14.88 -12.22 -5.11
N ARG A 547 -15.29 -12.95 -6.14
CA ARG A 547 -16.61 -12.79 -6.79
C ARG A 547 -17.73 -12.93 -5.75
N PRO A 548 -18.73 -12.02 -5.72
CA PRO A 548 -19.77 -12.05 -4.70
C PRO A 548 -20.72 -13.24 -4.88
N HIS A 549 -20.99 -13.94 -3.78
CA HIS A 549 -22.00 -15.00 -3.71
C HIS A 549 -23.16 -14.52 -2.82
N TYR A 550 -24.28 -14.15 -3.43
CA TYR A 550 -25.46 -13.66 -2.74
C TYR A 550 -26.42 -14.80 -2.37
N ASP A 551 -26.77 -14.90 -1.08
CA ASP A 551 -27.78 -15.83 -0.56
C ASP A 551 -29.14 -15.11 -0.50
N ALA A 552 -30.05 -15.44 -1.41
CA ALA A 552 -31.35 -14.80 -1.52
C ALA A 552 -32.27 -15.05 -0.30
N ALA A 553 -32.11 -16.20 0.39
CA ALA A 553 -32.93 -16.52 1.56
C ALA A 553 -32.51 -15.68 2.77
N LYS A 554 -31.19 -15.49 2.95
CA LYS A 554 -30.65 -14.67 4.04
C LYS A 554 -30.52 -13.20 3.67
N ARG A 555 -30.63 -12.87 2.38
CA ARG A 555 -30.45 -11.53 1.79
C ARG A 555 -29.10 -10.91 2.18
N VAL A 556 -28.02 -11.69 2.09
CA VAL A 556 -26.64 -11.30 2.43
C VAL A 556 -25.62 -11.97 1.50
N VAL A 557 -24.43 -11.39 1.38
CA VAL A 557 -23.32 -11.94 0.60
C VAL A 557 -22.46 -12.87 1.46
N THR A 558 -22.55 -14.18 1.22
CA THR A 558 -21.94 -15.21 2.09
C THR A 558 -20.47 -15.44 1.79
N ALA A 559 -20.03 -15.27 0.54
CA ALA A 559 -18.64 -15.36 0.11
C ALA A 559 -18.30 -14.28 -0.93
N GLY A 560 -17.00 -14.02 -1.09
CA GLY A 560 -16.50 -12.92 -1.91
C GLY A 560 -16.89 -11.54 -1.38
N TYR A 561 -16.86 -10.56 -2.27
CA TYR A 561 -17.06 -9.15 -2.00
C TYR A 561 -17.93 -8.54 -3.09
N THR A 562 -18.86 -7.68 -2.70
CA THR A 562 -19.63 -6.90 -3.68
C THR A 562 -18.86 -5.64 -4.08
N ILE A 563 -18.14 -5.05 -3.12
CA ILE A 563 -17.48 -3.75 -3.29
C ILE A 563 -15.99 -3.91 -3.00
N LEU A 564 -15.15 -3.41 -3.90
CA LEU A 564 -13.72 -3.22 -3.68
C LEU A 564 -13.42 -1.74 -3.49
N GLN A 565 -13.08 -1.38 -2.25
CA GLN A 565 -12.59 -0.06 -1.87
C GLN A 565 -11.08 0.00 -2.11
N PRO A 566 -10.57 0.79 -3.07
CA PRO A 566 -9.14 1.03 -3.19
C PRO A 566 -8.63 1.93 -2.05
N ARG A 567 -7.31 1.90 -1.83
CA ARG A 567 -6.64 2.81 -0.91
C ARG A 567 -6.76 4.24 -1.42
N ILE A 568 -7.10 5.17 -0.53
CA ILE A 568 -7.12 6.61 -0.82
C ILE A 568 -5.83 7.23 -0.28
N THR A 569 -5.10 7.92 -1.14
CA THR A 569 -3.84 8.60 -0.83
C THR A 569 -4.00 10.09 -1.08
N ALA A 570 -3.56 10.92 -0.12
CA ALA A 570 -3.60 12.37 -0.29
C ALA A 570 -2.59 12.83 -1.36
N SER A 571 -2.99 13.77 -2.21
CA SER A 571 -2.17 14.31 -3.28
C SER A 571 -0.87 14.96 -2.77
N LEU A 572 0.18 14.89 -3.60
CA LEU A 572 1.46 15.58 -3.35
C LEU A 572 1.32 17.07 -3.64
N THR A 573 0.65 17.82 -2.78
CA THR A 573 0.81 19.27 -2.79
C THR A 573 2.22 19.61 -2.31
N SER A 574 3.09 20.04 -3.22
CA SER A 574 4.47 20.43 -2.96
C SER A 574 4.63 21.93 -3.15
N GLY A 575 5.49 22.58 -2.36
CA GLY A 575 5.82 23.99 -2.50
C GLY A 575 4.94 24.96 -1.70
N ASP A 576 4.95 26.23 -2.10
CA ASP A 576 4.28 27.36 -1.42
C ASP A 576 2.74 27.32 -1.50
N ASP A 577 2.19 26.46 -2.37
CA ASP A 577 0.75 26.27 -2.55
C ASP A 577 0.09 25.37 -1.48
N ALA A 578 0.89 24.64 -0.69
CA ALA A 578 0.38 23.76 0.38
C ALA A 578 0.27 24.51 1.72
N SER A 579 -0.94 24.64 2.25
CA SER A 579 -1.16 25.34 3.54
C SER A 579 -0.50 24.61 4.71
N PHE A 580 -0.13 25.33 5.78
CA PHE A 580 0.40 24.71 7.00
C PHE A 580 -0.58 23.67 7.59
N PHE A 581 -1.87 24.00 7.60
CA PHE A 581 -2.94 23.07 8.00
C PHE A 581 -2.87 21.77 7.19
N GLN A 582 -2.83 21.88 5.86
CA GLN A 582 -2.74 20.73 4.98
C GLN A 582 -1.48 19.90 5.29
N ARG A 583 -0.31 20.54 5.52
CA ARG A 583 0.96 19.85 5.83
C ARG A 583 0.92 19.02 7.10
N VAL A 584 0.22 19.51 8.11
CA VAL A 584 0.11 18.83 9.41
C VAL A 584 -0.95 17.72 9.38
N PHE A 585 -2.08 17.93 8.69
CA PHE A 585 -3.22 17.01 8.74
C PHE A 585 -3.26 15.95 7.63
N SER A 586 -2.62 16.16 6.49
CA SER A 586 -2.52 15.12 5.45
C SER A 586 -1.37 14.16 5.79
N ALA A 587 -1.64 13.14 6.62
CA ALA A 587 -0.67 12.07 6.87
C ALA A 587 -0.44 11.24 5.59
N ASN A 588 0.78 10.73 5.37
CA ASN A 588 1.17 9.91 4.21
C ASN A 588 0.84 10.54 2.84
N ARG A 589 1.44 11.70 2.54
CA ARG A 589 1.33 12.35 1.22
C ARG A 589 2.04 11.56 0.14
N GLY A 590 1.38 11.45 -1.01
CA GLY A 590 1.97 10.92 -2.22
C GLY A 590 2.07 9.41 -2.31
N LEU A 591 2.41 8.97 -3.51
CA LEU A 591 2.60 7.57 -3.83
C LEU A 591 4.02 7.18 -3.40
N ASP A 592 4.14 6.21 -2.50
CA ASP A 592 5.42 5.57 -2.20
C ASP A 592 5.59 4.37 -3.15
N PRO A 593 6.50 4.43 -4.14
CA PRO A 593 6.70 3.36 -5.11
C PRO A 593 7.30 2.09 -4.49
N TYR A 594 7.68 2.09 -3.21
CA TYR A 594 8.24 0.95 -2.49
C TYR A 594 7.29 0.38 -1.43
N VAL A 595 6.20 1.09 -1.09
CA VAL A 595 5.17 0.64 -0.14
C VAL A 595 3.88 0.34 -0.91
N PHE A 596 3.80 -0.89 -1.41
CA PHE A 596 2.72 -1.34 -2.27
C PHE A 596 1.44 -1.80 -1.54
N ALA A 597 1.45 -1.97 -0.21
CA ALA A 597 0.25 -2.33 0.55
C ALA A 597 0.37 -1.88 2.01
N VAL A 598 -0.69 -1.31 2.56
CA VAL A 598 -0.77 -0.87 3.97
C VAL A 598 -1.69 -1.80 4.74
N SER A 599 -1.37 -2.04 6.01
CA SER A 599 -2.16 -2.92 6.87
C SER A 599 -3.45 -2.20 7.30
N ASP A 600 -4.57 -2.93 7.23
CA ASP A 600 -5.84 -2.53 7.82
C ASP A 600 -6.35 -3.71 8.66
N ILE A 601 -6.58 -3.48 9.96
CA ILE A 601 -6.91 -4.55 10.89
C ILE A 601 -8.20 -5.27 10.51
N TYR A 602 -9.19 -4.54 9.98
CA TYR A 602 -10.47 -5.12 9.61
C TYR A 602 -10.34 -6.04 8.39
N GLN A 603 -9.60 -5.60 7.37
CA GLN A 603 -9.31 -6.41 6.19
C GLN A 603 -8.34 -7.56 6.51
N ASP A 604 -7.25 -7.30 7.23
CA ASP A 604 -6.16 -8.26 7.42
C ASP A 604 -6.49 -9.39 8.38
N VAL A 605 -7.36 -9.13 9.35
CA VAL A 605 -7.79 -10.11 10.34
C VAL A 605 -9.12 -10.73 9.94
N PHE A 606 -10.11 -9.91 9.62
CA PHE A 606 -11.49 -10.36 9.43
C PHE A 606 -11.91 -10.47 7.97
N GLY A 607 -11.12 -9.93 7.04
CA GLY A 607 -11.46 -9.90 5.62
C GLY A 607 -12.64 -8.98 5.33
N ASP A 608 -12.80 -7.89 6.08
CA ASP A 608 -13.93 -6.95 5.98
C ASP A 608 -13.44 -5.50 5.88
N GLY A 609 -13.58 -4.90 4.71
CA GLY A 609 -13.21 -3.51 4.44
C GLY A 609 -14.30 -2.51 4.83
N SER A 610 -13.99 -1.22 4.76
CA SER A 610 -14.97 -0.15 4.93
C SER A 610 -15.13 0.59 3.61
N PHE A 611 -16.37 0.76 3.15
CA PHE A 611 -16.65 1.53 1.95
C PHE A 611 -16.76 3.03 2.30
N THR A 612 -16.07 3.87 1.55
CA THR A 612 -16.02 5.33 1.74
C THR A 612 -16.63 6.09 0.56
N GLY A 613 -17.50 5.40 -0.20
CA GLY A 613 -18.23 5.98 -1.32
C GLY A 613 -17.46 5.95 -2.64
N LYS A 614 -16.28 5.32 -2.66
CA LYS A 614 -15.37 5.27 -3.82
C LYS A 614 -14.87 3.86 -4.04
N GLY A 615 -14.97 3.37 -5.27
CA GLY A 615 -14.49 2.03 -5.59
C GLY A 615 -15.35 1.33 -6.61
N LEU A 616 -14.99 0.07 -6.87
CA LEU A 616 -15.62 -0.78 -7.86
C LEU A 616 -16.62 -1.71 -7.18
N TYR A 617 -17.84 -1.81 -7.70
CA TYR A 617 -18.83 -2.76 -7.20
C TYR A 617 -19.47 -3.59 -8.31
N HIS A 618 -19.89 -4.81 -7.97
CA HIS A 618 -20.67 -5.67 -8.84
C HIS A 618 -22.14 -5.25 -8.81
N VAL A 619 -22.70 -4.85 -9.95
CA VAL A 619 -24.01 -4.19 -10.05
C VAL A 619 -25.12 -5.04 -9.42
N ASP A 620 -25.25 -6.31 -9.81
CA ASP A 620 -26.37 -7.14 -9.37
C ASP A 620 -26.34 -7.46 -7.87
N SER A 621 -25.17 -7.78 -7.31
CA SER A 621 -25.06 -8.11 -5.89
C SER A 621 -25.18 -6.86 -5.01
N PHE A 622 -24.79 -5.68 -5.51
CA PHE A 622 -24.99 -4.40 -4.83
C PHE A 622 -26.48 -4.09 -4.69
N GLU A 623 -27.21 -4.13 -5.80
CA GLU A 623 -28.66 -3.90 -5.79
C GLU A 623 -29.40 -4.96 -4.95
N ALA A 624 -29.07 -6.24 -5.12
CA ALA A 624 -29.70 -7.31 -4.37
C ALA A 624 -29.47 -7.19 -2.84
N ALA A 625 -28.29 -6.72 -2.42
CA ALA A 625 -27.97 -6.54 -1.01
C ALA A 625 -28.72 -5.35 -0.38
N LEU A 626 -28.92 -4.27 -1.13
CA LEU A 626 -29.48 -3.02 -0.61
C LEU A 626 -30.98 -2.84 -0.83
N LYS A 627 -31.59 -3.55 -1.78
CA LYS A 627 -33.00 -3.40 -2.15
C LYS A 627 -33.92 -3.37 -0.92
N GLY A 628 -34.61 -2.25 -0.70
CA GLY A 628 -35.57 -2.08 0.41
C GLY A 628 -34.97 -2.20 1.82
N ARG A 629 -33.65 -1.94 1.99
CA ARG A 629 -32.97 -1.93 3.30
C ARG A 629 -32.85 -0.53 3.91
N ILE A 630 -32.86 0.51 3.07
CA ILE A 630 -32.69 1.91 3.46
C ILE A 630 -33.97 2.65 3.04
N GLU A 631 -34.67 3.21 4.02
CA GLU A 631 -35.87 4.01 3.77
C GLU A 631 -35.51 5.35 3.14
N GLU A 632 -36.43 5.93 2.36
CA GLU A 632 -36.19 7.23 1.75
C GLU A 632 -36.04 8.36 2.77
N ASN A 633 -35.17 9.33 2.49
CA ASN A 633 -34.87 10.53 3.26
C ASN A 633 -34.35 10.25 4.67
N THR A 634 -33.68 9.11 4.88
CA THR A 634 -33.22 8.70 6.23
C THR A 634 -31.72 8.82 6.47
N VAL A 635 -30.88 8.58 5.46
CA VAL A 635 -29.43 8.45 5.63
C VAL A 635 -28.68 9.40 4.71
N LEU A 636 -27.95 10.33 5.30
CA LEU A 636 -27.05 11.27 4.60
C LEU A 636 -25.74 10.57 4.17
N SER A 637 -25.07 9.90 5.12
CA SER A 637 -23.82 9.16 4.89
C SER A 637 -24.12 7.67 4.75
N HIS A 638 -24.34 7.22 3.51
CA HIS A 638 -24.78 5.86 3.18
C HIS A 638 -23.59 4.89 3.02
N ASP A 639 -22.41 5.39 2.64
CA ASP A 639 -21.25 4.58 2.25
C ASP A 639 -20.90 3.45 3.23
N LEU A 640 -20.76 3.77 4.52
CA LEU A 640 -20.40 2.77 5.54
C LEU A 640 -21.51 1.71 5.72
N LEU A 641 -22.78 2.12 5.64
CA LEU A 641 -23.93 1.22 5.77
C LEU A 641 -24.05 0.32 4.55
N GLU A 642 -23.87 0.86 3.35
CA GLU A 642 -23.89 0.08 2.11
C GLU A 642 -22.75 -0.93 2.08
N GLY A 643 -21.53 -0.51 2.46
CA GLY A 643 -20.39 -1.42 2.59
C GLY A 643 -20.63 -2.55 3.61
N ALA A 644 -21.35 -2.26 4.69
CA ALA A 644 -21.71 -3.25 5.70
C ALA A 644 -22.75 -4.28 5.21
N LEU A 645 -23.75 -3.83 4.44
CA LEU A 645 -24.84 -4.68 3.94
C LEU A 645 -24.42 -5.47 2.69
N ALA A 646 -23.68 -4.83 1.78
CA ALA A 646 -23.23 -5.42 0.52
C ALA A 646 -21.91 -6.20 0.66
N ARG A 647 -21.18 -6.01 1.77
CA ARG A 647 -19.85 -6.59 2.05
C ARG A 647 -18.75 -6.01 1.17
N ALA A 648 -18.00 -5.07 1.75
CA ALA A 648 -16.85 -4.43 1.13
C ALA A 648 -15.51 -5.09 1.52
N ALA A 649 -14.53 -4.99 0.63
CA ALA A 649 -13.13 -5.32 0.86
C ALA A 649 -12.26 -4.08 0.64
N LEU A 650 -11.18 -3.95 1.42
CA LEU A 650 -10.13 -2.97 1.14
C LEU A 650 -9.07 -3.60 0.23
N VAL A 651 -8.78 -2.94 -0.89
CA VAL A 651 -7.71 -3.27 -1.83
C VAL A 651 -6.55 -2.30 -1.61
N THR A 652 -5.55 -2.77 -0.88
CA THR A 652 -4.46 -1.93 -0.36
C THR A 652 -3.36 -1.67 -1.39
N ASP A 653 -3.35 -2.42 -2.49
CA ASP A 653 -2.36 -2.38 -3.56
C ASP A 653 -2.84 -1.68 -4.84
N VAL A 654 -4.04 -1.10 -4.81
CA VAL A 654 -4.52 -0.15 -5.82
C VAL A 654 -4.80 1.18 -5.11
N GLU A 655 -4.19 2.25 -5.59
CA GLU A 655 -4.31 3.59 -4.99
C GLU A 655 -5.11 4.53 -5.89
N LEU A 656 -5.97 5.33 -5.25
CA LEU A 656 -6.58 6.52 -5.82
C LEU A 656 -6.03 7.74 -5.09
N VAL A 657 -5.95 8.86 -5.81
CA VAL A 657 -5.38 10.10 -5.28
C VAL A 657 -6.49 11.12 -5.05
N GLU A 658 -6.47 11.78 -3.89
CA GLU A 658 -7.44 12.82 -3.54
C GLU A 658 -6.79 14.05 -2.95
N ASP A 659 -7.40 15.20 -3.20
CA ASP A 659 -6.97 16.44 -2.59
C ASP A 659 -7.46 16.54 -1.13
N TYR A 660 -6.51 16.77 -0.22
CA TYR A 660 -6.84 17.11 1.16
C TYR A 660 -7.27 18.58 1.27
N PRO A 661 -8.28 18.93 2.09
CA PRO A 661 -8.69 20.32 2.26
C PRO A 661 -7.54 21.27 2.57
N THR A 662 -7.45 22.38 1.83
CA THR A 662 -6.43 23.42 2.03
C THR A 662 -6.72 24.29 3.26
N ARG A 663 -7.98 24.32 3.74
CA ARG A 663 -8.44 25.17 4.84
C ARG A 663 -9.13 24.37 5.93
N TYR A 664 -8.96 24.79 7.18
CA TYR A 664 -9.62 24.19 8.34
C TYR A 664 -11.16 24.30 8.27
N SER A 665 -11.69 25.41 7.79
CA SER A 665 -13.14 25.62 7.65
C SER A 665 -13.83 24.57 6.76
N VAL A 666 -13.17 24.19 5.67
CA VAL A 666 -13.66 23.15 4.74
C VAL A 666 -13.60 21.78 5.41
N ASP A 667 -12.51 21.47 6.11
CA ASP A 667 -12.33 20.22 6.86
C ASP A 667 -13.34 20.07 8.01
N ALA A 668 -13.56 21.15 8.78
CA ALA A 668 -14.56 21.25 9.82
C ALA A 668 -15.98 20.98 9.29
N SER A 669 -16.35 21.59 8.16
CA SER A 669 -17.66 21.35 7.53
C SER A 669 -17.83 19.89 7.08
N ARG A 670 -16.76 19.26 6.54
CA ARG A 670 -16.77 17.83 6.17
C ARG A 670 -17.01 16.95 7.41
N HIS A 671 -16.29 17.18 8.51
CA HIS A 671 -16.45 16.43 9.76
C HIS A 671 -17.83 16.60 10.39
N HIS A 672 -18.39 17.81 10.39
CA HIS A 672 -19.74 18.06 10.89
C HIS A 672 -20.78 17.25 10.10
N ARG A 673 -20.69 17.25 8.77
CA ARG A 673 -21.57 16.46 7.89
C ARG A 673 -21.43 14.96 8.16
N TRP A 674 -20.22 14.46 8.30
CA TRP A 674 -19.97 13.05 8.60
C TRP A 674 -20.55 12.63 9.95
N ALA A 675 -20.32 13.42 11.01
CA ALA A 675 -20.90 13.18 12.32
C ALA A 675 -22.43 13.12 12.24
N ARG A 676 -23.09 14.03 11.51
CA ARG A 676 -24.55 13.94 11.31
C ARG A 676 -24.97 12.63 10.66
N GLY A 677 -24.28 12.22 9.59
CA GLY A 677 -24.56 10.95 8.92
C GLY A 677 -24.34 9.72 9.82
N ASP A 678 -23.26 9.69 10.60
CA ASP A 678 -22.98 8.60 11.53
C ASP A 678 -24.10 8.43 12.58
N TRP A 679 -24.58 9.54 13.16
CA TRP A 679 -25.65 9.52 14.16
C TRP A 679 -27.03 9.16 13.58
N GLN A 680 -27.25 9.33 12.27
CA GLN A 680 -28.47 8.84 11.62
C GLN A 680 -28.53 7.30 11.57
N LEU A 681 -27.38 6.62 11.65
CA LEU A 681 -27.30 5.16 11.65
C LEU A 681 -27.75 4.51 12.97
N LEU A 682 -28.15 5.29 13.97
CA LEU A 682 -28.51 4.79 15.31
C LEU A 682 -29.59 3.70 15.25
N GLY A 683 -30.57 3.82 14.35
CA GLY A 683 -31.60 2.79 14.14
C GLY A 683 -31.02 1.45 13.66
N PHE A 684 -29.99 1.48 12.81
CA PHE A 684 -29.30 0.29 12.31
C PHE A 684 -28.35 -0.33 13.34
N ILE A 685 -27.73 0.52 14.17
CA ILE A 685 -26.83 0.12 15.26
C ILE A 685 -27.60 -0.60 16.36
N LEU A 686 -28.70 -0.01 16.82
CA LEU A 686 -29.47 -0.50 17.97
C LEU A 686 -30.41 -1.65 17.61
N ASN A 687 -30.84 -1.78 16.36
CA ASN A 687 -31.74 -2.83 15.93
C ASN A 687 -30.98 -4.09 15.46
N PRO A 688 -31.02 -5.23 16.17
CA PRO A 688 -30.34 -6.44 15.75
C PRO A 688 -30.90 -7.03 14.44
N ARG A 689 -32.14 -6.68 14.07
CA ARG A 689 -32.82 -7.11 12.84
C ARG A 689 -32.44 -6.28 11.61
N SER A 690 -31.58 -5.27 11.75
CA SER A 690 -31.13 -4.41 10.66
C SER A 690 -30.37 -5.16 9.55
N GLY A 691 -29.89 -6.38 9.82
CA GLY A 691 -29.08 -7.16 8.89
C GLY A 691 -27.61 -6.74 8.82
N VAL A 692 -27.23 -5.64 9.50
CA VAL A 692 -25.84 -5.17 9.58
C VAL A 692 -25.00 -6.17 10.38
N PRO A 693 -23.84 -6.65 9.88
CA PRO A 693 -22.95 -7.54 10.63
C PRO A 693 -22.42 -6.91 11.93
N ALA A 694 -22.16 -7.73 12.96
CA ALA A 694 -21.70 -7.25 14.27
C ALA A 694 -20.38 -6.46 14.19
N LEU A 695 -19.44 -6.88 13.33
CA LEU A 695 -18.19 -6.15 13.12
C LEU A 695 -18.43 -4.76 12.52
N SER A 696 -19.34 -4.65 11.56
CA SER A 696 -19.69 -3.36 10.94
C SER A 696 -20.45 -2.47 11.90
N ARG A 697 -21.32 -3.02 12.76
CA ARG A 697 -21.94 -2.25 13.87
C ARG A 697 -20.89 -1.70 14.83
N TRP A 698 -19.85 -2.47 15.15
CA TRP A 698 -18.73 -1.97 15.94
C TRP A 698 -18.02 -0.78 15.26
N LYS A 699 -17.76 -0.86 13.95
CA LYS A 699 -17.20 0.28 13.17
C LYS A 699 -18.09 1.53 13.29
N MET A 700 -19.41 1.37 13.20
CA MET A 700 -20.37 2.47 13.38
C MET A 700 -20.36 3.03 14.81
N VAL A 701 -20.33 2.18 15.83
CA VAL A 701 -20.22 2.60 17.24
C VAL A 701 -18.90 3.35 17.48
N ASP A 702 -17.80 2.91 16.86
CA ASP A 702 -16.52 3.61 16.95
C ASP A 702 -16.58 5.02 16.34
N ASN A 703 -17.29 5.20 15.22
CA ASN A 703 -17.53 6.54 14.67
C ASN A 703 -18.30 7.45 15.65
N LEU A 704 -19.37 6.93 16.28
CA LEU A 704 -20.11 7.69 17.29
C LEU A 704 -19.21 8.07 18.47
N ARG A 705 -18.45 7.10 19.00
CA ARG A 705 -17.47 7.30 20.08
C ARG A 705 -16.45 8.39 19.71
N ARG A 706 -15.90 8.36 18.49
CA ARG A 706 -14.94 9.35 18.00
C ARG A 706 -15.53 10.76 17.95
N SER A 707 -16.80 10.90 17.57
CA SER A 707 -17.49 12.21 17.59
C SER A 707 -17.73 12.72 19.02
N LEU A 708 -17.85 11.83 20.01
CA LEU A 708 -17.99 12.19 21.43
C LEU A 708 -16.66 12.56 22.09
N THR A 709 -15.52 12.07 21.56
CA THR A 709 -14.20 12.26 22.15
C THR A 709 -13.87 13.73 22.44
N PRO A 710 -14.05 14.71 21.51
CA PRO A 710 -13.75 16.12 21.82
C PRO A 710 -14.60 16.67 22.96
N ILE A 711 -15.88 16.30 23.02
CA ILE A 711 -16.82 16.76 24.05
C ILE A 711 -16.40 16.22 25.42
N PHE A 712 -16.19 14.91 25.53
CA PHE A 712 -15.79 14.27 26.77
C PHE A 712 -14.39 14.69 27.22
N TRP A 713 -13.47 14.93 26.29
CA TRP A 713 -12.14 15.44 26.59
C TRP A 713 -12.20 16.84 27.23
N VAL A 714 -12.98 17.77 26.65
CA VAL A 714 -13.15 19.12 27.20
C VAL A 714 -13.84 19.07 28.57
N MET A 715 -14.91 18.28 28.70
CA MET A 715 -15.61 18.12 29.98
C MET A 715 -14.68 17.50 31.05
N ALA A 716 -13.89 16.49 30.69
CA ALA A 716 -12.92 15.87 31.60
C ALA A 716 -11.81 16.84 32.00
N ALA A 717 -11.35 17.71 31.09
CA ALA A 717 -10.36 18.74 31.37
C ALA A 717 -10.92 19.76 32.39
N ILE A 718 -12.10 20.32 32.13
CA ILE A 718 -12.77 21.28 33.03
C ILE A 718 -13.03 20.64 34.40
N ALA A 719 -13.52 19.40 34.45
CA ALA A 719 -13.71 18.67 35.70
C ALA A 719 -12.39 18.49 36.48
N GLY A 720 -11.30 18.14 35.79
CA GLY A 720 -9.97 18.06 36.39
C GLY A 720 -9.49 19.40 36.95
N TRP A 721 -9.63 20.50 36.20
CA TRP A 721 -9.24 21.83 36.67
C TRP A 721 -10.09 22.33 37.84
N THR A 722 -11.34 21.89 37.94
CA THR A 722 -12.27 22.29 39.00
C THR A 722 -12.04 21.49 40.29
N LEU A 723 -11.78 20.18 40.17
CA LEU A 723 -11.77 19.26 41.31
C LEU A 723 -10.37 18.95 41.84
N LEU A 724 -9.31 19.22 41.08
CA LEU A 724 -7.93 18.91 41.46
C LEU A 724 -7.10 20.17 41.73
N PRO A 725 -6.16 20.13 42.69
CA PRO A 725 -5.15 21.18 42.85
C PRO A 725 -4.22 21.23 41.64
N PHE A 726 -3.50 22.34 41.49
CA PHE A 726 -2.67 22.65 40.30
C PHE A 726 -1.80 21.49 39.80
N THR A 727 -1.03 20.84 40.69
CA THR A 727 -0.09 19.78 40.29
C THR A 727 -0.81 18.54 39.76
N GLN A 728 -1.90 18.12 40.42
CA GLN A 728 -2.71 16.98 39.99
C GLN A 728 -3.57 17.33 38.76
N ALA A 729 -4.08 18.56 38.66
CA ALA A 729 -4.78 19.06 37.48
C ALA A 729 -3.87 19.03 36.25
N ALA A 730 -2.61 19.42 36.39
CA ALA A 730 -1.61 19.33 35.34
C ALA A 730 -1.30 17.86 34.96
N GLN A 731 -1.20 16.94 35.93
CA GLN A 731 -1.01 15.51 35.66
C GLN A 731 -2.22 14.90 34.94
N TRP A 732 -3.44 15.27 35.36
CA TRP A 732 -4.68 14.87 34.70
C TRP A 732 -4.75 15.38 33.25
N GLN A 733 -4.37 16.63 33.03
CA GLN A 733 -4.28 17.21 31.70
C GLN A 733 -3.22 16.50 30.84
N ALA A 734 -2.07 16.14 31.41
CA ALA A 734 -1.05 15.38 30.72
C ALA A 734 -1.55 13.97 30.34
N LEU A 735 -2.32 13.30 31.20
CA LEU A 735 -2.97 12.03 30.90
C LEU A 735 -3.94 12.15 29.71
N LEU A 736 -4.78 13.20 29.70
CA LEU A 736 -5.70 13.49 28.60
C LEU A 736 -4.96 13.80 27.29
N ILE A 737 -3.80 14.46 27.35
CA ILE A 737 -2.97 14.71 26.17
C ILE A 737 -2.32 13.40 25.69
N LEU A 738 -1.85 12.55 26.60
CA LEU A 738 -1.21 11.28 26.29
C LEU A 738 -2.12 10.34 25.50
N THR A 739 -3.44 10.32 25.80
CA THR A 739 -4.39 9.50 25.03
C THR A 739 -4.49 9.94 23.56
N LEU A 740 -4.31 11.23 23.25
CA LEU A 740 -4.25 11.76 21.88
C LEU A 740 -2.93 11.44 21.16
N PHE A 741 -1.84 11.27 21.93
CA PHE A 741 -0.51 10.95 21.39
C PHE A 741 -0.35 9.48 20.96
N MET A 742 -1.19 8.56 21.44
CA MET A 742 -1.00 7.12 21.20
C MET A 742 -0.98 6.71 19.73
N ALA A 743 -1.79 7.34 18.87
CA ALA A 743 -1.80 7.03 17.44
C ALA A 743 -0.55 7.57 16.69
N PRO A 744 -0.18 8.88 16.78
CA PRO A 744 1.07 9.39 16.19
C PRO A 744 2.35 8.71 16.71
N THR A 745 2.29 8.15 17.92
CA THR A 745 3.43 7.41 18.51
C THR A 745 3.79 6.18 17.68
N PHE A 746 2.83 5.53 17.01
CA PHE A 746 3.13 4.38 16.13
C PHE A 746 4.04 4.76 14.97
N ASP A 747 3.70 5.84 14.25
CA ASP A 747 4.48 6.27 13.09
C ASP A 747 5.91 6.63 13.51
N ILE A 748 6.05 7.31 14.66
CA ILE A 748 7.35 7.63 15.25
C ILE A 748 8.10 6.34 15.63
N VAL A 749 7.47 5.41 16.37
CA VAL A 749 8.11 4.16 16.81
C VAL A 749 8.51 3.27 15.63
N HIS A 750 7.66 3.17 14.61
CA HIS A 750 7.97 2.44 13.39
C HIS A 750 9.09 3.14 12.59
N ALA A 751 9.16 4.47 12.62
CA ALA A 751 10.22 5.24 11.97
C ALA A 751 11.57 5.19 12.72
N ILE A 752 11.61 4.75 13.99
CA ILE A 752 12.88 4.57 14.73
C ILE A 752 13.76 3.52 14.02
N LEU A 753 13.16 2.42 13.54
CA LEU A 753 13.88 1.36 12.85
C LEU A 753 14.00 1.69 11.35
N PRO A 754 15.22 1.71 10.77
CA PRO A 754 15.39 1.95 9.34
C PRO A 754 14.69 0.85 8.53
N LYS A 755 13.71 1.24 7.70
CA LYS A 755 12.94 0.30 6.85
C LYS A 755 13.80 -0.33 5.75
N SER A 756 14.92 0.28 5.40
CA SER A 756 15.85 -0.19 4.36
C SER A 756 17.29 0.15 4.71
N GLY A 757 18.22 -0.76 4.46
CA GLY A 757 19.67 -0.53 4.65
C GLY A 757 20.29 0.48 3.66
N ASP A 758 19.51 1.02 2.72
CA ASP A 758 19.92 1.98 1.68
C ASP A 758 19.84 3.44 2.15
N GLN A 759 19.21 3.73 3.31
CA GLN A 759 19.07 5.09 3.81
C GLN A 759 20.33 5.55 4.53
N THR A 760 20.86 6.72 4.14
CA THR A 760 21.94 7.34 4.90
C THR A 760 21.45 7.68 6.31
N PRO A 761 22.29 7.52 7.36
CA PRO A 761 21.89 7.86 8.73
C PRO A 761 21.34 9.29 8.84
N ARG A 762 21.94 10.24 8.11
CA ARG A 762 21.45 11.62 8.02
C ARG A 762 20.04 11.73 7.44
N GLY A 763 19.75 10.99 6.35
CA GLY A 763 18.41 10.94 5.75
C GLY A 763 17.37 10.29 6.66
N HIS A 764 17.76 9.24 7.39
CA HIS A 764 16.90 8.58 8.37
C HIS A 764 16.56 9.51 9.55
N PHE A 765 17.57 10.17 10.13
CA PHE A 765 17.37 11.09 11.24
C PHE A 765 16.60 12.35 10.82
N SER A 766 16.81 12.88 9.61
CA SER A 766 16.03 14.03 9.13
C SER A 766 14.58 13.66 8.86
N ALA A 767 14.30 12.46 8.33
CA ALA A 767 12.95 11.93 8.18
C ALA A 767 12.28 11.75 9.55
N LEU A 768 12.96 11.10 10.51
CA LEU A 768 12.45 10.92 11.87
C LEU A 768 12.17 12.26 12.56
N ALA A 769 13.08 13.23 12.47
CA ALA A 769 12.88 14.56 13.05
C ALA A 769 11.66 15.27 12.44
N ARG A 770 11.49 15.17 11.13
CA ARG A 770 10.33 15.71 10.43
C ARG A 770 9.03 15.04 10.87
N ASP A 771 9.02 13.72 11.01
CA ASP A 771 7.85 12.95 11.46
C ASP A 771 7.49 13.30 12.92
N VAL A 772 8.49 13.49 13.79
CA VAL A 772 8.29 13.97 15.17
C VAL A 772 7.73 15.40 15.18
N VAL A 773 8.26 16.32 14.37
CA VAL A 773 7.76 17.70 14.30
C VAL A 773 6.31 17.73 13.81
N PHE A 774 5.97 17.03 12.73
CA PHE A 774 4.59 16.99 12.23
C PHE A 774 3.65 16.25 13.19
N GLY A 775 4.08 15.14 13.80
CA GLY A 775 3.30 14.43 14.82
C GLY A 775 3.01 15.31 16.04
N THR A 776 4.00 16.08 16.50
CA THR A 776 3.84 17.04 17.60
C THR A 776 2.92 18.20 17.19
N ALA A 777 3.12 18.77 16.00
CA ALA A 777 2.29 19.84 15.48
C ALA A 777 0.83 19.42 15.33
N LEU A 778 0.59 18.17 14.90
CA LEU A 778 -0.76 17.59 14.80
C LEU A 778 -1.44 17.53 16.16
N VAL A 779 -0.75 17.06 17.20
CA VAL A 779 -1.33 16.99 18.54
C VAL A 779 -1.54 18.38 19.13
N ALA A 780 -0.57 19.29 18.99
CA ALA A 780 -0.71 20.67 19.43
C ALA A 780 -1.92 21.36 18.78
N LEU A 781 -2.08 21.19 17.47
CA LEU A 781 -3.19 21.80 16.74
C LEU A 781 -4.54 21.15 17.09
N LYS A 782 -4.58 19.84 17.36
CA LYS A 782 -5.78 19.17 17.90
C LYS A 782 -6.17 19.73 19.27
N ILE A 783 -5.21 20.02 20.14
CA ILE A 783 -5.47 20.59 21.47
C ILE A 783 -6.04 22.01 21.36
N VAL A 784 -5.44 22.85 20.51
CA VAL A 784 -5.91 24.23 20.27
C VAL A 784 -7.32 24.23 19.69
N LEU A 785 -7.60 23.34 18.73
CA LEU A 785 -8.90 23.25 18.08
C LEU A 785 -9.95 22.44 18.87
N MET A 786 -9.60 21.88 20.02
CA MET A 786 -10.44 20.92 20.74
C MET A 786 -11.78 21.51 21.17
N ALA A 787 -11.80 22.76 21.66
CA ALA A 787 -13.03 23.44 22.05
C ALA A 787 -13.98 23.67 20.87
N HIS A 788 -13.44 24.09 19.72
CA HIS A 788 -14.25 24.23 18.51
C HIS A 788 -14.79 22.88 18.02
N LEU A 789 -13.96 21.84 18.01
CA LEU A 789 -14.38 20.48 17.65
C LEU A 789 -15.47 19.96 18.60
N ALA A 790 -15.36 20.18 19.90
CA ALA A 790 -16.37 19.81 20.89
C ALA A 790 -17.71 20.50 20.61
N TRP A 791 -17.68 21.83 20.38
CA TRP A 791 -18.88 22.60 20.04
C TRP A 791 -19.53 22.11 18.73
N MET A 792 -18.72 21.94 17.69
CA MET A 792 -19.17 21.50 16.37
C MET A 792 -19.77 20.09 16.41
N MET A 793 -19.13 19.14 17.09
CA MET A 793 -19.66 17.79 17.27
C MET A 793 -20.95 17.83 18.09
N GLY A 794 -21.02 18.67 19.14
CA GLY A 794 -22.23 18.89 19.92
C GLY A 794 -23.42 19.35 19.07
N ASP A 795 -23.25 20.38 18.22
CA ASP A 795 -24.31 20.84 17.30
C ASP A 795 -24.70 19.73 16.31
N ALA A 796 -23.74 19.03 15.72
CA ALA A 796 -24.02 17.93 14.79
C ALA A 796 -24.89 16.84 15.45
N ILE A 797 -24.54 16.42 16.67
CA ILE A 797 -25.23 15.39 17.43
C ILE A 797 -26.65 15.84 17.80
N ILE A 798 -26.78 16.99 18.48
CA ILE A 798 -28.08 17.49 18.97
C ILE A 798 -29.03 17.70 17.80
N ARG A 799 -28.56 18.34 16.72
CA ARG A 799 -29.35 18.57 15.51
C ARG A 799 -29.81 17.27 14.88
N THR A 800 -28.94 16.27 14.82
CA THR A 800 -29.28 14.96 14.23
C THR A 800 -30.28 14.20 15.09
N LEU A 801 -30.09 14.16 16.42
CA LEU A 801 -31.04 13.51 17.33
C LEU A 801 -32.42 14.17 17.26
N TYR A 802 -32.46 15.51 17.23
CA TYR A 802 -33.71 16.24 17.02
C TYR A 802 -34.37 15.89 15.69
N ARG A 803 -33.60 15.80 14.60
CA ARG A 803 -34.15 15.41 13.28
C ARG A 803 -34.61 13.96 13.23
N LEU A 804 -33.89 13.05 13.87
CA LEU A 804 -34.20 11.62 13.88
C LEU A 804 -35.47 11.33 14.71
N PHE A 805 -35.58 11.92 15.90
CA PHE A 805 -36.63 11.58 16.86
C PHE A 805 -37.80 12.55 16.89
N VAL A 806 -37.62 13.81 16.48
CA VAL A 806 -38.64 14.87 16.61
C VAL A 806 -39.11 15.37 15.25
N SER A 807 -38.23 16.02 14.47
CA SER A 807 -38.71 16.75 13.28
C SER A 807 -38.89 15.90 12.03
N ARG A 808 -38.09 14.84 11.85
CA ARG A 808 -37.99 14.01 10.62
C ARG A 808 -37.82 14.81 9.33
N LYS A 809 -37.26 16.03 9.44
CA LYS A 809 -37.01 16.96 8.32
C LYS A 809 -35.52 17.24 8.17
N ASN A 810 -35.10 17.62 6.97
CA ASN A 810 -33.72 18.02 6.65
C ASN A 810 -32.67 16.93 6.94
N MET A 811 -33.03 15.65 6.77
CA MET A 811 -32.11 14.52 7.01
C MET A 811 -30.99 14.46 5.94
N LEU A 812 -31.32 14.76 4.69
CA LEU A 812 -30.39 14.84 3.57
C LEU A 812 -29.72 16.21 3.40
N GLU A 813 -29.75 17.10 4.39
CA GLU A 813 -29.13 18.43 4.26
C GLU A 813 -27.60 18.30 4.17
N TRP A 814 -27.02 18.65 3.01
CA TRP A 814 -25.58 18.49 2.75
C TRP A 814 -24.72 19.51 3.51
N ARG A 815 -25.12 20.79 3.47
CA ARG A 815 -24.51 21.90 4.22
C ARG A 815 -25.58 22.62 5.01
N THR A 816 -25.27 23.00 6.26
CA THR A 816 -26.22 23.81 7.04
C THR A 816 -26.28 25.24 6.53
N ALA A 817 -27.41 25.92 6.72
CA ALA A 817 -27.55 27.34 6.39
C ALA A 817 -26.43 28.22 7.00
N SER A 818 -25.99 27.90 8.22
CA SER A 818 -24.89 28.57 8.92
C SER A 818 -23.50 28.31 8.31
N GLN A 819 -23.30 27.18 7.63
CA GLN A 819 -22.07 26.83 6.92
C GLN A 819 -22.05 27.44 5.50
N ALA A 820 -23.21 27.50 4.83
CA ALA A 820 -23.32 28.05 3.48
C ALA A 820 -22.96 29.54 3.39
N HIS A 821 -23.26 30.32 4.44
CA HIS A 821 -23.00 31.77 4.48
C HIS A 821 -21.54 32.14 4.82
N LYS A 822 -20.69 31.20 5.28
CA LYS A 822 -19.38 31.51 5.91
C LYS A 822 -18.15 31.03 5.13
N ILE A 823 -18.32 30.47 3.93
CA ILE A 823 -17.21 29.91 3.12
C ILE A 823 -16.67 30.92 2.08
N GLY A 824 -17.45 31.94 1.74
CA GLY A 824 -17.06 32.97 0.77
C GLY A 824 -16.02 33.98 1.30
N ASP A 825 -16.06 34.27 2.60
CA ASP A 825 -15.24 35.32 3.21
C ASP A 825 -14.05 34.75 3.98
N ASN A 826 -12.83 35.16 3.60
CA ASN A 826 -11.56 34.71 4.20
C ASN A 826 -10.97 35.77 5.14
N ASP A 827 -11.82 36.40 5.95
CA ASP A 827 -11.42 37.40 6.95
C ASP A 827 -11.41 36.81 8.37
N LEU A 828 -10.74 37.51 9.29
CA LEU A 828 -10.68 37.09 10.69
C LEU A 828 -12.07 37.03 11.33
N GLY A 829 -12.97 37.93 10.93
CA GLY A 829 -14.35 37.99 11.41
C GLY A 829 -15.13 36.71 11.10
N SER A 830 -15.02 36.17 9.88
CA SER A 830 -15.63 34.91 9.48
C SER A 830 -15.13 33.72 10.31
N TYR A 831 -13.81 33.63 10.57
CA TYR A 831 -13.27 32.56 11.43
C TYR A 831 -13.73 32.66 12.88
N TYR A 832 -13.74 33.87 13.48
CA TYR A 832 -14.33 34.07 14.81
C TYR A 832 -15.82 33.71 14.83
N GLY A 833 -16.57 34.12 13.81
CA GLY A 833 -17.97 33.79 13.66
C GLY A 833 -18.22 32.29 13.45
N MET A 834 -17.30 31.56 12.84
CA MET A 834 -17.34 30.10 12.70
C MET A 834 -17.02 29.42 14.03
N MET A 835 -16.00 29.91 14.73
CA MET A 835 -15.42 29.28 15.93
C MET A 835 -15.95 29.87 17.24
N TYR A 836 -16.99 30.72 17.23
CA TYR A 836 -17.49 31.41 18.42
C TYR A 836 -17.83 30.48 19.59
N GLY A 837 -18.24 29.25 19.30
CA GLY A 837 -18.50 28.23 20.32
C GLY A 837 -17.26 27.85 21.14
N ALA A 838 -16.06 27.93 20.55
CA ALA A 838 -14.80 27.72 21.27
C ALA A 838 -14.58 28.80 22.34
N VAL A 839 -14.88 30.06 22.03
CA VAL A 839 -14.79 31.18 22.99
C VAL A 839 -15.74 30.96 24.17
N ILE A 840 -16.97 30.52 23.90
CA ILE A 840 -17.93 30.19 24.97
C ILE A 840 -17.38 29.06 25.85
N VAL A 841 -16.84 28.00 25.24
CA VAL A 841 -16.24 26.88 25.96
C VAL A 841 -15.00 27.32 26.77
N GLY A 842 -14.16 28.21 26.23
CA GLY A 842 -13.00 28.79 26.93
C GLY A 842 -13.41 29.63 28.13
N VAL A 843 -14.37 30.53 27.97
CA VAL A 843 -14.87 31.38 29.07
C VAL A 843 -15.52 30.53 30.15
N VAL A 844 -16.41 29.60 29.79
CA VAL A 844 -17.07 28.71 30.76
C VAL A 844 -16.05 27.78 31.44
N GLY A 845 -15.11 27.24 30.66
CA GLY A 845 -14.06 26.35 31.15
C GLY A 845 -13.09 27.01 32.13
N LEU A 846 -12.90 28.33 32.04
CA LEU A 846 -12.15 29.12 33.03
C LEU A 846 -13.02 29.56 34.21
N ALA A 847 -14.26 30.00 33.95
CA ALA A 847 -15.16 30.52 34.99
C ALA A 847 -15.51 29.46 36.04
N ILE A 848 -15.76 28.21 35.63
CA ILE A 848 -16.14 27.13 36.56
C ILE A 848 -15.05 26.87 37.63
N PRO A 849 -13.77 26.60 37.26
CA PRO A 849 -12.68 26.44 38.23
C PRO A 849 -12.44 27.68 39.12
N VAL A 850 -12.59 28.88 38.56
CA VAL A 850 -12.40 30.15 39.30
C VAL A 850 -13.48 30.33 40.36
N VAL A 851 -14.75 30.07 40.01
CA VAL A 851 -15.88 30.14 40.95
C VAL A 851 -15.78 29.07 42.03
N ALA A 852 -15.19 27.92 41.70
CA ALA A 852 -14.92 26.84 42.65
C ALA A 852 -13.69 27.07 43.54
N ASP A 853 -13.00 28.22 43.42
CA ASP A 853 -11.77 28.57 44.15
C ASP A 853 -10.66 27.50 44.00
N SER A 854 -10.59 26.87 42.82
CA SER A 854 -9.61 25.82 42.54
C SER A 854 -8.29 26.38 42.01
N THR A 855 -7.16 25.91 42.56
CA THR A 855 -5.82 26.21 42.00
C THR A 855 -5.59 25.58 40.62
N GLY A 856 -6.44 24.64 40.19
CA GLY A 856 -6.45 24.15 38.81
C GLY A 856 -6.86 25.21 37.78
N ALA A 857 -7.44 26.34 38.20
CA ALA A 857 -7.79 27.46 37.32
C ALA A 857 -6.58 28.04 36.57
N PHE A 858 -5.35 27.92 37.11
CA PHE A 858 -4.13 28.33 36.38
C PHE A 858 -3.89 27.47 35.13
N VAL A 859 -4.20 26.17 35.19
CA VAL A 859 -4.13 25.30 34.00
C VAL A 859 -5.23 25.71 33.03
N ALA A 860 -6.46 25.90 33.52
CA ALA A 860 -7.60 26.33 32.72
C ALA A 860 -7.33 27.63 31.95
N PHE A 861 -6.62 28.60 32.56
CA PHE A 861 -6.27 29.87 31.95
C PHE A 861 -5.47 29.71 30.64
N PHE A 862 -4.48 28.81 30.61
CA PHE A 862 -3.70 28.60 29.38
C PHE A 862 -4.53 27.99 28.26
N PHE A 863 -5.43 27.05 28.58
CA PHE A 863 -6.31 26.46 27.58
C PHE A 863 -7.38 27.44 27.11
N ALA A 864 -7.94 28.24 28.01
CA ALA A 864 -8.90 29.30 27.68
C ALA A 864 -8.27 30.45 26.86
N LEU A 865 -6.94 30.63 26.89
CA LEU A 865 -6.24 31.55 26.00
C LEU A 865 -6.06 30.97 24.59
N PHE A 866 -5.88 29.65 24.49
CA PHE A 866 -5.78 28.96 23.20
C PHE A 866 -7.14 28.79 22.50
N TRP A 867 -8.21 28.68 23.28
CA TRP A 867 -9.59 28.50 22.82
C TRP A 867 -10.29 29.84 22.61
#